data_AF-A0A7S0ZTP8-F1
#
_entry.id   AF-A0A7S0ZTP8-F1
#
_cell.length_a   1.000
_cell.length_b   1.000
_cell.length_c   1.000
_cell.angle_alpha   90.00
_cell.angle_beta   90.00
_cell.angle_gamma   90.00
#
_symmetry.space_group_name_H-M   'P 1'
#
loop_
_entity.id
_entity.type
_entity.pdbx_description
1 polymer ?
#
loop_
_entity_poly.entity_id
_entity_poly.type
_entity_poly.pdbx_seq_one_letter_code
_entity_poly.pdbx_strand_id
1 'polypeptide(L)'
;MLEGCETATLVSLEIDPFLKPWVQECLALMPNILSRHEIEVGPALDTLEKMPSSEAFDLVFIDANKSEYKRYVEVLIARHLLAENAMIVADNTLYCGIPFTPSEFDSQPERRSYGESIREFNLWVRDNEELNQVLLPIRDGVSIITYKPANFCSPCGGAREVKYYQSTATSARRLEHMCRDMVQAVAAEAPKHGADWTAALKAFLRLPVVEALLLHIPRVRVFTGELQSGFSHNLVLLGLLKKLKYWYVLPQSTFLHCISATAAALGTEVTELTSQTEAALAATDQACPMMRVMCREEKLHKYLQSEDELETADPHAVYPTSTYRCCDGHVMATEDASLIEGVMSTTLTTTIKILSGVLDLQNPTLREVYAPLGRCVAIVDAHVDTLHGGRLSEYFARHNIGLTKLVFRGMEADKGMETVESILKSLKAQGVSRNEPVLIVGGGVIADVGGFATALYHRNTPYVMLCTSIVSGIDAGPSPRTCCDGFGYKNLYGAYHPPVLTLTDRTLFSTLHPGWLRHGVAEIIKMAVVKDLSLFELLEDVGPRLIHSKFGNDCPEDADFCKKCDLVVGKAMYSYVQAEYGNLWETHQCRPHAYGHTWSPGYEIPAGMLHGHAVATGMGFGAYLAMAAGFIDAEQLQRVMQLISNLELSLWHSIMDDHDAVWAAHLKIVQKRGGHLCAPVPKGHIGRCGYIQDLSQADISAGLDAYKALCQPFPRNGLGIDPHCADVGLEDPSTVGHGSKDEPRVAALEEENETLRRQLAAAEQKILSLERIA
;
A
#
# COMPACT_ATOMS: atom_id res chain seq x y z
N MET A 1 35.46 -27.22 -20.73
CA MET A 1 35.89 -26.29 -19.66
C MET A 1 36.72 -25.14 -20.22
N LEU A 2 37.91 -25.38 -20.79
CA LEU A 2 38.81 -24.33 -21.27
C LEU A 2 38.30 -23.46 -22.43
N GLU A 3 37.36 -23.96 -23.25
CA GLU A 3 36.68 -23.18 -24.30
C GLU A 3 35.69 -22.15 -23.73
N GLY A 4 35.07 -22.44 -22.58
CA GLY A 4 34.05 -21.59 -21.97
C GLY A 4 34.59 -20.46 -21.09
N CYS A 5 35.90 -20.45 -20.83
CA CYS A 5 36.57 -19.45 -19.99
C CYS A 5 38.00 -19.21 -20.47
N GLU A 6 38.28 -18.02 -21.00
CA GLU A 6 39.58 -17.67 -21.60
C GLU A 6 40.71 -17.57 -20.57
N THR A 7 40.38 -17.34 -19.30
CA THR A 7 41.37 -17.20 -18.21
C THR A 7 41.59 -18.48 -17.42
N ALA A 8 40.79 -19.52 -17.64
CA ALA A 8 40.93 -20.77 -16.90
C ALA A 8 42.20 -21.55 -17.31
N THR A 9 42.85 -22.18 -16.35
CA THR A 9 43.90 -23.18 -16.57
C THR A 9 43.40 -24.55 -16.10
N LEU A 10 43.95 -25.62 -16.66
CA LEU A 10 43.58 -27.00 -16.31
C LEU A 10 44.84 -27.80 -16.00
N VAL A 11 44.82 -28.54 -14.90
CA VAL A 11 45.82 -29.56 -14.60
C VAL A 11 45.13 -30.92 -14.64
N SER A 12 45.65 -31.85 -15.43
CA SER A 12 45.18 -33.24 -15.49
C SER A 12 46.23 -34.16 -14.89
N LEU A 13 45.81 -35.03 -13.98
CA LEU A 13 46.67 -36.05 -13.38
C LEU A 13 46.39 -37.37 -14.08
N GLU A 14 47.39 -37.92 -14.75
CA GLU A 14 47.22 -39.10 -15.59
C GLU A 14 48.27 -40.16 -15.26
N ILE A 15 47.86 -41.41 -15.10
CA ILE A 15 48.78 -42.50 -14.76
C ILE A 15 49.44 -43.09 -16.01
N ASP A 16 48.78 -43.03 -17.17
CA ASP A 16 49.31 -43.58 -18.41
C ASP A 16 50.27 -42.57 -19.12
N PRO A 17 51.57 -42.89 -19.22
CA PRO A 17 52.53 -42.01 -19.89
C PRO A 17 52.27 -41.80 -21.38
N PHE A 18 51.47 -42.65 -22.03
CA PHE A 18 51.09 -42.49 -23.44
C PHE A 18 50.10 -41.33 -23.65
N LEU A 19 49.24 -41.04 -22.67
CA LEU A 19 48.15 -40.08 -22.87
C LEU A 19 48.64 -38.63 -22.95
N LYS A 20 49.72 -38.27 -22.23
CA LYS A 20 50.31 -36.92 -22.31
C LYS A 20 50.72 -36.52 -23.74
N PRO A 21 51.57 -37.28 -24.46
CA PRO A 21 51.92 -36.93 -25.84
C PRO A 21 50.71 -37.01 -26.79
N TRP A 22 49.81 -37.97 -26.59
CA TRP A 22 48.60 -38.10 -27.42
C TRP A 22 47.66 -36.89 -27.29
N VAL A 23 47.39 -36.42 -26.07
CA VAL A 23 46.57 -35.22 -25.84
C VAL A 23 47.25 -33.98 -26.39
N GLN A 24 48.58 -33.86 -26.24
CA GLN A 24 49.35 -32.75 -26.81
C GLN A 24 49.26 -32.70 -28.34
N GLU A 25 49.31 -33.85 -29.02
CA GLU A 25 49.08 -33.94 -30.46
C GLU A 25 47.66 -33.53 -30.85
N CYS A 26 46.65 -34.00 -30.12
CA CYS A 26 45.24 -33.64 -30.37
C CYS A 26 45.00 -32.13 -30.19
N LEU A 27 45.61 -31.52 -29.17
CA LEU A 27 45.47 -30.11 -28.86
C LEU A 27 46.40 -29.20 -29.66
N ALA A 28 47.30 -29.74 -30.49
CA ALA A 28 48.20 -28.95 -31.34
C ALA A 28 47.46 -28.02 -32.31
N LEU A 29 46.23 -28.38 -32.71
CA LEU A 29 45.35 -27.55 -33.54
C LEU A 29 44.68 -26.41 -32.76
N MET A 30 44.81 -26.39 -31.42
CA MET A 30 44.20 -25.42 -30.51
C MET A 30 45.27 -24.82 -29.57
N PRO A 31 46.22 -24.02 -30.07
CA PRO A 31 47.40 -23.60 -29.32
C PRO A 31 47.08 -22.79 -28.05
N ASN A 32 45.97 -22.04 -28.05
CA ASN A 32 45.49 -21.32 -26.86
C ASN A 32 45.10 -22.30 -25.73
N ILE A 33 44.38 -23.37 -26.05
CA ILE A 33 43.98 -24.39 -25.07
C ILE A 33 45.22 -25.15 -24.59
N LEU A 34 46.09 -25.56 -25.52
CA LEU A 34 47.33 -26.26 -25.20
C LEU A 34 48.22 -25.47 -24.23
N SER A 35 48.34 -24.15 -24.39
CA SER A 35 49.13 -23.32 -23.47
C SER A 35 48.58 -23.20 -22.04
N ARG A 36 47.32 -23.61 -21.82
CA ARG A 36 46.60 -23.51 -20.54
C ARG A 36 46.26 -24.88 -19.95
N HIS A 37 46.74 -25.96 -20.56
CA HIS A 37 46.53 -27.34 -20.10
C HIS A 37 47.86 -28.00 -19.74
N GLU A 38 48.02 -28.30 -18.46
CA GLU A 38 49.14 -29.05 -17.92
C GLU A 38 48.73 -30.50 -17.63
N ILE A 39 49.60 -31.45 -17.97
CA ILE A 39 49.36 -32.88 -17.73
C ILE A 39 50.52 -33.42 -16.91
N GLU A 40 50.25 -33.86 -15.70
CA GLU A 40 51.21 -34.50 -14.80
C GLU A 40 51.07 -36.02 -14.86
N VAL A 41 52.16 -36.70 -15.24
CA VAL A 41 52.16 -38.15 -15.41
C VAL A 41 52.64 -38.83 -14.13
N GLY A 42 51.76 -39.60 -13.49
CA GLY A 42 52.03 -40.38 -12.29
C GLY A 42 50.77 -40.72 -11.50
N PRO A 43 50.88 -41.52 -10.43
CA PRO A 43 49.75 -41.79 -9.54
C PRO A 43 49.21 -40.48 -8.95
N ALA A 44 47.91 -40.23 -9.12
CA ALA A 44 47.30 -38.94 -8.80
C ALA A 44 47.50 -38.52 -7.32
N LEU A 45 47.39 -39.46 -6.37
CA LEU A 45 47.64 -39.17 -4.95
C LEU A 45 49.09 -38.74 -4.68
N ASP A 46 50.07 -39.43 -5.28
CA ASP A 46 51.49 -39.09 -5.14
C ASP A 46 51.81 -37.72 -5.74
N THR A 47 51.13 -37.37 -6.84
CA THR A 47 51.28 -36.08 -7.50
C THR A 47 50.67 -34.97 -6.64
N LEU A 48 49.45 -35.15 -6.12
CA LEU A 48 48.81 -34.20 -5.20
C LEU A 48 49.64 -33.96 -3.93
N GLU A 49 50.30 -34.99 -3.38
CA GLU A 49 51.17 -34.83 -2.21
C GLU A 49 52.41 -33.95 -2.48
N LYS A 50 52.89 -33.91 -3.74
CA LYS A 50 54.06 -33.12 -4.15
C LYS A 50 53.69 -31.71 -4.63
N MET A 51 52.42 -31.46 -4.94
CA MET A 51 51.96 -30.15 -5.39
C MET A 51 52.18 -29.08 -4.31
N PRO A 52 52.61 -27.87 -4.70
CA PRO A 52 52.81 -26.77 -3.78
C PRO A 52 51.45 -26.20 -3.34
N SER A 53 51.33 -25.82 -2.07
CA SER A 53 50.09 -25.24 -1.52
C SER A 53 49.73 -23.87 -2.10
N SER A 54 50.60 -23.27 -2.92
CA SER A 54 50.31 -22.04 -3.68
C SER A 54 49.44 -22.30 -4.92
N GLU A 55 49.23 -23.55 -5.32
CA GLU A 55 48.40 -23.96 -6.46
C GLU A 55 47.04 -24.45 -5.98
N ALA A 56 46.22 -23.54 -5.46
CA ALA A 56 44.87 -23.85 -5.02
C ALA A 56 43.92 -23.95 -6.22
N PHE A 57 43.07 -24.99 -6.25
CA PHE A 57 42.11 -25.24 -7.32
C PHE A 57 40.72 -24.69 -6.97
N ASP A 58 40.07 -23.99 -7.90
CA ASP A 58 38.66 -23.55 -7.79
C ASP A 58 37.68 -24.71 -8.04
N LEU A 59 38.08 -25.69 -8.85
CA LEU A 59 37.29 -26.85 -9.23
C LEU A 59 38.19 -28.08 -9.31
N VAL A 60 37.81 -29.16 -8.62
CA VAL A 60 38.44 -30.47 -8.74
C VAL A 60 37.42 -31.48 -9.23
N PHE A 61 37.71 -32.17 -10.32
CA PHE A 61 36.87 -33.26 -10.82
C PHE A 61 37.55 -34.60 -10.54
N ILE A 62 36.86 -35.49 -9.82
CA ILE A 62 37.37 -36.80 -9.42
C ILE A 62 36.60 -37.88 -10.20
N ASP A 63 37.25 -38.45 -11.19
CA ASP A 63 36.90 -39.76 -11.73
C ASP A 63 38.14 -40.66 -11.72
N ALA A 64 38.37 -41.26 -10.55
CA ALA A 64 39.51 -42.14 -10.30
C ALA A 64 39.06 -43.50 -9.74
N ASN A 65 39.96 -44.20 -9.06
CA ASN A 65 39.61 -45.40 -8.31
C ASN A 65 38.71 -45.06 -7.11
N LYS A 66 37.55 -45.72 -7.03
CA LYS A 66 36.46 -45.40 -6.10
C LYS A 66 36.87 -45.67 -4.64
N SER A 67 37.75 -46.64 -4.40
CA SER A 67 38.30 -46.93 -3.07
C SER A 67 39.18 -45.81 -2.51
N GLU A 68 39.59 -44.86 -3.34
CA GLU A 68 40.50 -43.77 -2.97
C GLU A 68 39.81 -42.40 -2.91
N TYR A 69 38.51 -42.30 -3.27
CA TYR A 69 37.79 -41.01 -3.33
C TYR A 69 37.89 -40.21 -2.04
N LYS A 70 37.70 -40.89 -0.90
CA LYS A 70 37.90 -40.30 0.42
C LYS A 70 39.31 -39.72 0.56
N ARG A 71 40.33 -40.49 0.16
CA ARG A 71 41.73 -40.08 0.28
C ARG A 71 42.07 -38.89 -0.60
N TYR A 72 41.51 -38.81 -1.82
CA TYR A 72 41.68 -37.63 -2.68
C TYR A 72 41.18 -36.36 -1.97
N VAL A 73 39.98 -36.40 -1.40
CA VAL A 73 39.42 -35.25 -0.66
C VAL A 73 40.25 -34.91 0.58
N GLU A 74 40.68 -35.91 1.35
CA GLU A 74 41.56 -35.70 2.51
C GLU A 74 42.89 -35.03 2.13
N VAL A 75 43.54 -35.47 1.05
CA VAL A 75 44.82 -34.90 0.61
C VAL A 75 44.64 -33.46 0.13
N LEU A 76 43.59 -33.18 -0.65
CA LEU A 76 43.26 -31.84 -1.12
C LEU A 76 43.09 -30.85 0.04
N ILE A 77 42.40 -31.27 1.10
CA ILE A 77 42.19 -30.49 2.32
C ILE A 77 43.50 -30.32 3.09
N ALA A 78 44.19 -31.43 3.40
CA ALA A 78 45.39 -31.43 4.24
C ALA A 78 46.57 -30.66 3.61
N ARG A 79 46.62 -30.59 2.28
CA ARG A 79 47.66 -29.88 1.52
C ARG A 79 47.27 -28.44 1.16
N HIS A 80 46.07 -28.00 1.54
CA HIS A 80 45.53 -26.69 1.19
C HIS A 80 45.49 -26.43 -0.33
N LEU A 81 45.12 -27.46 -1.11
CA LEU A 81 45.03 -27.39 -2.58
C LEU A 81 43.65 -26.94 -3.07
N LEU A 82 42.77 -26.49 -2.18
CA LEU A 82 41.43 -26.02 -2.51
C LEU A 82 41.36 -24.51 -2.28
N ALA A 83 40.94 -23.76 -3.28
CA ALA A 83 40.68 -22.33 -3.17
C ALA A 83 39.47 -22.06 -2.26
N GLU A 84 39.28 -20.78 -1.92
CA GLU A 84 38.12 -20.35 -1.15
C GLU A 84 36.82 -20.57 -1.96
N ASN A 85 35.87 -21.36 -1.43
CA ASN A 85 34.67 -21.83 -2.14
C ASN A 85 34.91 -22.86 -3.27
N ALA A 86 36.05 -23.55 -3.26
CA ALA A 86 36.32 -24.58 -4.26
C ALA A 86 35.26 -25.68 -4.28
N MET A 87 34.97 -26.18 -5.49
CA MET A 87 34.03 -27.26 -5.72
C MET A 87 34.76 -28.54 -6.08
N ILE A 88 34.46 -29.64 -5.40
CA ILE A 88 34.90 -30.98 -5.75
C ILE A 88 33.71 -31.71 -6.37
N VAL A 89 33.88 -32.25 -7.57
CA VAL A 89 32.86 -33.03 -8.27
C VAL A 89 33.36 -34.46 -8.38
N ALA A 90 32.74 -35.38 -7.66
CA ALA A 90 33.04 -36.81 -7.74
C ALA A 90 31.98 -37.52 -8.59
N ASP A 91 32.44 -38.20 -9.64
CA ASP A 91 31.57 -38.94 -10.55
C ASP A 91 31.31 -40.38 -10.08
N ASN A 92 30.23 -41.00 -10.55
CA ASN A 92 29.84 -42.39 -10.24
C ASN A 92 29.70 -42.69 -8.74
N THR A 93 29.02 -41.81 -8.00
CA THR A 93 28.80 -41.93 -6.54
C THR A 93 27.53 -42.69 -6.15
N LEU A 94 26.85 -43.31 -7.11
CA LEU A 94 25.80 -44.31 -6.93
C LEU A 94 26.20 -45.61 -7.65
N TYR A 95 25.74 -46.74 -7.13
CA TYR A 95 26.03 -48.04 -7.72
C TYR A 95 24.98 -48.38 -8.77
N CYS A 96 25.34 -48.27 -10.06
CA CYS A 96 24.41 -48.44 -11.19
C CYS A 96 23.16 -47.53 -11.08
N GLY A 97 23.35 -46.29 -10.61
CA GLY A 97 22.32 -45.28 -10.45
C GLY A 97 21.40 -45.43 -9.24
N ILE A 98 21.69 -46.36 -8.33
CA ILE A 98 20.96 -46.52 -7.07
C ILE A 98 21.91 -46.54 -5.85
N PRO A 99 21.43 -46.19 -4.64
CA PRO A 99 22.22 -46.34 -3.42
C PRO A 99 22.60 -47.81 -3.20
N PHE A 100 23.88 -48.09 -2.96
CA PHE A 100 24.34 -49.46 -2.71
C PHE A 100 23.81 -49.99 -1.38
N THR A 101 23.11 -51.13 -1.40
CA THR A 101 22.71 -51.87 -0.20
C THR A 101 23.29 -53.29 -0.21
N PRO A 102 23.94 -53.77 0.88
CA PRO A 102 24.54 -55.10 0.89
C PRO A 102 23.54 -56.27 0.81
N SER A 103 22.24 -56.00 1.05
CA SER A 103 21.17 -56.99 1.15
C SER A 103 20.43 -57.26 -0.17
N GLU A 104 20.65 -56.47 -1.22
CA GLU A 104 19.95 -56.60 -2.51
C GLU A 104 20.71 -57.46 -3.52
N PHE A 105 19.99 -57.96 -4.53
CA PHE A 105 20.55 -58.76 -5.63
C PHE A 105 21.54 -57.90 -6.45
N ASP A 106 22.82 -58.30 -6.43
CA ASP A 106 23.88 -57.62 -7.17
C ASP A 106 23.99 -58.20 -8.58
N SER A 107 23.68 -57.38 -9.58
CA SER A 107 23.80 -57.76 -11.00
C SER A 107 25.25 -57.86 -11.50
N GLN A 108 26.23 -57.35 -10.74
CA GLN A 108 27.67 -57.39 -11.04
C GLN A 108 28.49 -57.73 -9.78
N PRO A 109 28.38 -58.98 -9.25
CA PRO A 109 28.97 -59.37 -7.96
C PRO A 109 30.50 -59.23 -7.89
N GLU A 110 31.19 -59.26 -9.03
CA GLU A 110 32.64 -58.99 -9.12
C GLU A 110 33.01 -57.53 -8.79
N ARG A 111 32.05 -56.60 -8.88
CA ARG A 111 32.23 -55.16 -8.60
C ARG A 111 31.69 -54.73 -7.24
N ARG A 112 31.26 -55.67 -6.40
CA ARG A 112 30.68 -55.40 -5.09
C ARG A 112 31.59 -54.61 -4.16
N SER A 113 32.91 -54.82 -4.26
CA SER A 113 33.91 -54.04 -3.51
C SER A 113 33.85 -52.55 -3.84
N TYR A 114 33.56 -52.17 -5.09
CA TYR A 114 33.37 -50.77 -5.48
C TYR A 114 32.10 -50.17 -4.87
N GLY A 115 31.02 -50.95 -4.78
CA GLY A 115 29.78 -50.53 -4.12
C GLY A 115 29.98 -50.19 -2.64
N GLU A 116 30.77 -51.01 -1.92
CA GLU A 116 31.14 -50.69 -0.53
C GLU A 116 32.02 -49.45 -0.43
N SER A 117 32.98 -49.26 -1.34
CA SER A 117 33.80 -48.03 -1.37
C SER A 117 32.98 -46.77 -1.64
N ILE A 118 32.02 -46.82 -2.57
CA ILE A 118 31.10 -45.71 -2.85
C ILE A 118 30.24 -45.41 -1.62
N ARG A 119 29.72 -46.45 -0.96
CA ARG A 119 28.95 -46.31 0.27
C ARG A 119 29.77 -45.69 1.40
N GLU A 120 31.00 -46.16 1.61
CA GLU A 120 31.92 -45.60 2.61
C GLU A 120 32.19 -44.12 2.33
N PHE A 121 32.50 -43.77 1.07
CA PHE A 121 32.72 -42.39 0.66
C PHE A 121 31.50 -41.51 0.92
N ASN A 122 30.30 -41.92 0.49
CA ASN A 122 29.08 -41.14 0.68
C ASN A 122 28.72 -40.95 2.16
N LEU A 123 28.85 -42.00 2.97
CA LEU A 123 28.64 -41.91 4.42
C LEU A 123 29.64 -40.97 5.06
N TRP A 124 30.92 -41.08 4.68
CA TRP A 124 31.97 -40.22 5.19
C TRP A 124 31.75 -38.75 4.82
N VAL A 125 31.40 -38.44 3.56
CA VAL A 125 31.11 -37.06 3.14
C VAL A 125 29.91 -36.50 3.90
N ARG A 126 28.83 -37.28 4.06
CA ARG A 126 27.64 -36.89 4.84
C ARG A 126 27.98 -36.58 6.29
N ASP A 127 28.87 -37.37 6.90
CA ASP A 127 29.22 -37.27 8.32
C ASP A 127 30.36 -36.28 8.60
N ASN A 128 30.98 -35.70 7.56
CA ASN A 128 32.09 -34.77 7.71
C ASN A 128 31.57 -33.32 7.81
N GLU A 129 31.71 -32.72 9.00
CA GLU A 129 31.23 -31.35 9.28
C GLU A 129 31.94 -30.25 8.46
N GLU A 130 33.16 -30.51 7.97
CA GLU A 130 33.92 -29.60 7.11
C GLU A 130 33.48 -29.66 5.64
N LEU A 131 32.54 -30.53 5.27
CA LEU A 131 32.06 -30.71 3.90
C LEU A 131 30.57 -30.40 3.79
N ASN A 132 30.16 -29.78 2.68
CA ASN A 132 28.78 -29.85 2.21
C ASN A 132 28.71 -30.77 1.00
N GLN A 133 27.57 -31.43 0.80
CA GLN A 133 27.35 -32.25 -0.38
C GLN A 133 25.95 -32.05 -0.96
N VAL A 134 25.88 -31.98 -2.28
CA VAL A 134 24.67 -32.20 -3.08
C VAL A 134 24.93 -33.39 -3.99
N LEU A 135 24.14 -34.45 -3.85
CA LEU A 135 24.17 -35.61 -4.74
C LEU A 135 23.12 -35.43 -5.84
N LEU A 136 23.56 -35.39 -7.08
CA LEU A 136 22.70 -35.37 -8.26
C LEU A 136 22.45 -36.81 -8.73
N PRO A 137 21.20 -37.32 -8.70
CA PRO A 137 20.88 -38.69 -9.12
C PRO A 137 20.77 -38.79 -10.65
N ILE A 138 21.79 -38.31 -11.37
CA ILE A 138 21.88 -38.40 -12.82
C ILE A 138 22.81 -39.55 -13.16
N ARG A 139 22.32 -40.54 -13.92
CA ARG A 139 23.03 -41.80 -14.23
C ARG A 139 23.55 -42.47 -12.95
N ASP A 140 24.85 -42.74 -12.87
CA ASP A 140 25.50 -43.40 -11.75
C ASP A 140 25.84 -42.44 -10.62
N GLY A 141 25.21 -41.26 -10.57
CA GLY A 141 25.31 -40.31 -9.46
C GLY A 141 26.54 -39.40 -9.56
N VAL A 142 26.32 -38.11 -9.36
CA VAL A 142 27.40 -37.11 -9.30
C VAL A 142 27.31 -36.39 -7.96
N SER A 143 28.33 -36.51 -7.13
CA SER A 143 28.42 -35.77 -5.87
C SER A 143 29.17 -34.46 -6.09
N ILE A 144 28.48 -33.35 -5.85
CA ILE A 144 29.09 -32.02 -5.76
C ILE A 144 29.35 -31.74 -4.30
N ILE A 145 30.62 -31.51 -3.96
CA ILE A 145 31.11 -31.33 -2.59
C ILE A 145 31.78 -29.97 -2.50
N THR A 146 31.50 -29.19 -1.47
CA THR A 146 32.23 -27.95 -1.17
C THR A 146 32.92 -28.07 0.18
N TYR A 147 34.16 -27.58 0.25
CA TYR A 147 34.94 -27.59 1.48
C TYR A 147 34.68 -26.30 2.28
N LYS A 148 34.33 -26.46 3.55
CA LYS A 148 34.26 -25.42 4.57
C LYS A 148 35.58 -25.47 5.36
N PRO A 149 36.56 -24.60 5.09
CA PRO A 149 37.67 -24.43 6.03
C PRO A 149 37.12 -24.15 7.43
N ALA A 150 37.85 -24.47 8.50
CA ALA A 150 37.44 -24.14 9.88
C ALA A 150 37.21 -22.62 10.14
N ASN A 151 37.48 -21.76 9.14
CA ASN A 151 37.17 -20.33 9.11
C ASN A 151 36.01 -19.95 8.15
N PHE A 152 35.32 -20.94 7.57
CA PHE A 152 34.04 -20.81 6.85
C PHE A 152 32.82 -20.90 7.79
N CYS A 153 33.06 -20.76 9.08
CA CYS A 153 32.33 -19.75 9.83
C CYS A 153 32.90 -18.37 9.47
N SER A 154 32.84 -17.98 8.19
CA SER A 154 32.38 -16.62 7.96
C SER A 154 30.98 -16.70 8.51
N PRO A 155 30.64 -15.98 9.60
CA PRO A 155 29.26 -15.97 10.00
C PRO A 155 28.50 -15.60 8.72
N CYS A 156 27.49 -16.38 8.34
CA CYS A 156 26.38 -15.78 7.63
C CYS A 156 25.96 -14.69 8.61
N GLY A 157 26.55 -13.49 8.46
CA GLY A 157 26.72 -12.52 9.55
C GLY A 157 25.45 -12.52 10.34
N GLY A 158 25.48 -13.01 11.58
CA GLY A 158 24.26 -13.46 12.26
C GLY A 158 23.17 -12.44 12.02
N ALA A 159 21.99 -12.84 11.54
CA ALA A 159 21.04 -11.87 10.99
C ALA A 159 21.70 -10.94 9.95
N ARG A 160 21.85 -11.37 8.68
CA ARG A 160 22.30 -10.42 7.64
C ARG A 160 21.19 -9.40 7.42
N GLU A 161 21.27 -8.31 8.17
CA GLU A 161 20.32 -7.23 8.15
C GLU A 161 20.44 -6.50 6.80
N VAL A 162 19.55 -6.82 5.88
CA VAL A 162 19.44 -6.10 4.62
C VAL A 162 18.71 -4.78 4.87
N LYS A 163 19.47 -3.73 5.21
CA LYS A 163 18.93 -2.37 5.28
C LYS A 163 18.91 -1.74 3.91
N TYR A 164 17.74 -1.76 3.29
CA TYR A 164 17.40 -0.70 2.36
C TYR A 164 17.10 0.56 3.20
N TYR A 165 17.46 1.77 2.76
CA TYR A 165 17.20 3.04 3.45
C TYR A 165 18.12 3.39 4.64
N GLN A 166 19.38 3.71 4.35
CA GLN A 166 20.24 4.40 5.30
C GLN A 166 19.83 5.87 5.46
N SER A 167 19.33 6.26 6.63
CA SER A 167 18.81 7.60 6.88
C SER A 167 19.75 8.48 7.70
N THR A 168 19.73 9.79 7.43
CA THR A 168 20.39 10.79 8.28
C THR A 168 19.42 11.36 9.30
N ALA A 169 19.75 11.23 10.60
CA ALA A 169 18.99 11.89 11.66
C ALA A 169 19.07 13.41 11.46
N THR A 170 17.93 14.04 11.17
CA THR A 170 17.84 15.48 10.87
C THR A 170 16.58 16.06 11.49
N SER A 171 16.74 17.15 12.24
CA SER A 171 15.60 17.86 12.82
C SER A 171 14.88 18.71 11.78
N ALA A 172 13.56 18.87 11.95
CA ALA A 172 12.73 19.75 11.10
C ALA A 172 13.29 21.18 11.03
N ARG A 173 13.76 21.71 12.16
CA ARG A 173 14.37 23.05 12.24
C ARG A 173 15.59 23.20 11.33
N ARG A 174 16.45 22.18 11.24
CA ARG A 174 17.62 22.20 10.36
C ARG A 174 17.19 22.23 8.89
N LEU A 175 16.22 21.41 8.50
CA LEU A 175 15.70 21.39 7.14
C LEU A 175 15.03 22.71 6.74
N GLU A 176 14.23 23.29 7.64
CA GLU A 176 13.62 24.60 7.40
C GLU A 176 14.70 25.68 7.21
N HIS A 177 15.77 25.66 8.01
CA HIS A 177 16.89 26.59 7.84
C HIS A 177 17.59 26.41 6.49
N MET A 178 17.89 25.18 6.08
CA MET A 178 18.48 24.89 4.76
C MET A 178 17.57 25.35 3.61
N CYS A 179 16.24 25.21 3.75
CA CYS A 179 15.29 25.73 2.76
C CYS A 179 15.31 27.26 2.69
N ARG A 180 15.41 27.95 3.83
CA ARG A 180 15.52 29.41 3.87
C ARG A 180 16.81 29.89 3.20
N ASP A 181 17.94 29.26 3.49
CA ASP A 181 19.23 29.59 2.88
C ASP A 181 19.20 29.36 1.36
N MET A 182 18.63 28.23 0.92
CA MET A 182 18.40 27.92 -0.48
C MET A 182 17.55 29.01 -1.16
N VAL A 183 16.41 29.37 -0.59
CA VAL A 183 15.49 30.38 -1.15
C VAL A 183 16.15 31.75 -1.23
N GLN A 184 16.90 32.17 -0.21
CA GLN A 184 17.62 33.45 -0.23
C GLN A 184 18.67 33.50 -1.35
N ALA A 185 19.45 32.44 -1.53
CA ALA A 185 20.46 32.39 -2.57
C ALA A 185 19.83 32.35 -3.98
N VAL A 186 18.77 31.56 -4.17
CA VAL A 186 18.01 31.52 -5.44
C VAL A 186 17.36 32.88 -5.73
N ALA A 187 16.79 33.55 -4.73
CA ALA A 187 16.19 34.87 -4.89
C ALA A 187 17.21 35.94 -5.32
N ALA A 188 18.45 35.86 -4.84
CA ALA A 188 19.53 36.74 -5.24
C ALA A 188 20.08 36.42 -6.65
N GLU A 189 19.94 35.18 -7.10
CA GLU A 189 20.45 34.71 -8.39
C GLU A 189 19.44 34.87 -9.53
N ALA A 190 18.15 34.62 -9.28
CA ALA A 190 17.09 34.59 -10.29
C ALA A 190 17.02 35.86 -11.17
N PRO A 191 17.11 37.10 -10.64
CA PRO A 191 17.05 38.32 -11.45
C PRO A 191 18.15 38.46 -12.50
N LYS A 192 19.27 37.72 -12.38
CA LYS A 192 20.39 37.80 -13.31
C LYS A 192 20.11 37.11 -14.65
N HIS A 193 19.07 36.27 -14.71
CA HIS A 193 18.79 35.39 -15.86
C HIS A 193 17.49 35.77 -16.59
N GLY A 194 16.70 36.70 -16.07
CA GLY A 194 15.41 37.07 -16.66
C GLY A 194 14.50 35.84 -16.86
N ALA A 195 13.78 35.79 -17.99
CA ALA A 195 12.91 34.67 -18.33
C ALA A 195 13.65 33.39 -18.81
N ASP A 196 14.98 33.39 -18.92
CA ASP A 196 15.77 32.20 -19.27
C ASP A 196 15.88 31.25 -18.07
N TRP A 197 14.82 30.45 -17.89
CA TRP A 197 14.71 29.50 -16.80
C TRP A 197 15.79 28.40 -16.87
N THR A 198 16.29 28.07 -18.06
CA THR A 198 17.32 27.04 -18.22
C THR A 198 18.67 27.54 -17.70
N ALA A 199 19.07 28.76 -18.05
CA ALA A 199 20.28 29.39 -17.50
C ALA A 199 20.18 29.58 -15.98
N ALA A 200 19.03 30.04 -15.49
CA ALA A 200 18.76 30.21 -14.07
C ALA A 200 18.91 28.89 -13.29
N LEU A 201 18.29 27.81 -13.77
CA LEU A 201 18.36 26.50 -13.12
C LEU A 201 19.79 25.95 -13.05
N LYS A 202 20.57 26.11 -14.14
CA LYS A 202 22.00 25.77 -14.16
C LYS A 202 22.81 26.56 -13.15
N ALA A 203 22.48 27.84 -12.92
CA ALA A 203 23.11 28.65 -11.90
C ALA A 203 22.71 28.20 -10.48
N PHE A 204 21.43 27.90 -10.26
CA PHE A 204 20.92 27.46 -8.96
C PHE A 204 21.61 26.18 -8.48
N LEU A 205 21.77 25.18 -9.37
CA LEU A 205 22.42 23.92 -9.03
C LEU A 205 23.90 24.05 -8.61
N ARG A 206 24.56 25.17 -8.93
CA ARG A 206 25.95 25.47 -8.54
C ARG A 206 26.06 26.25 -7.24
N LEU A 207 24.95 26.74 -6.68
CA LEU A 207 24.96 27.45 -5.41
C LEU A 207 25.27 26.47 -4.26
N PRO A 208 26.27 26.75 -3.40
CA PRO A 208 26.67 25.82 -2.34
C PRO A 208 25.54 25.41 -1.39
N VAL A 209 24.61 26.33 -1.09
CA VAL A 209 23.46 26.06 -0.21
C VAL A 209 22.39 25.19 -0.87
N VAL A 210 22.21 25.32 -2.19
CA VAL A 210 21.33 24.44 -2.98
C VAL A 210 21.94 23.05 -3.02
N GLU A 211 23.23 22.94 -3.32
CA GLU A 211 23.97 21.67 -3.32
C GLU A 211 23.88 20.95 -1.98
N ALA A 212 24.09 21.67 -0.87
CA ALA A 212 23.97 21.11 0.47
C ALA A 212 22.58 20.53 0.75
N LEU A 213 21.50 21.22 0.34
CA LEU A 213 20.14 20.70 0.53
C LEU A 213 19.86 19.50 -0.37
N LEU A 214 20.21 19.57 -1.66
CA LEU A 214 19.90 18.53 -2.64
C LEU A 214 20.70 17.24 -2.42
N LEU A 215 21.91 17.32 -1.87
CA LEU A 215 22.67 16.14 -1.44
C LEU A 215 22.12 15.53 -0.14
N HIS A 216 21.49 16.35 0.71
CA HIS A 216 21.01 15.92 2.03
C HIS A 216 19.59 15.36 2.00
N ILE A 217 18.64 16.03 1.35
CA ILE A 217 17.21 15.68 1.39
C ILE A 217 16.88 14.26 0.92
N PRO A 218 17.56 13.65 -0.08
CA PRO A 218 17.29 12.27 -0.48
C PRO A 218 17.53 11.26 0.64
N ARG A 219 18.44 11.55 1.58
CA ARG A 219 18.82 10.69 2.71
C ARG A 219 17.95 10.88 3.95
N VAL A 220 16.97 11.79 3.91
CA VAL A 220 16.05 12.06 5.02
C VAL A 220 14.82 11.16 4.93
N ARG A 221 14.38 10.60 6.07
CA ARG A 221 13.09 9.92 6.19
C ARG A 221 11.96 10.96 6.31
N VAL A 222 11.46 11.44 5.16
CA VAL A 222 10.46 12.53 5.09
C VAL A 222 9.02 12.12 5.47
N PHE A 223 8.78 10.83 5.71
CA PHE A 223 7.45 10.29 6.04
C PHE A 223 7.30 9.90 7.52
N THR A 224 8.19 10.35 8.42
CA THR A 224 8.06 10.03 9.84
C THR A 224 7.11 10.97 10.59
N GLY A 225 6.43 10.44 11.61
CA GLY A 225 5.58 11.24 12.50
C GLY A 225 6.36 12.30 13.29
N GLU A 226 7.63 12.05 13.60
CA GLU A 226 8.54 13.03 14.21
C GLU A 226 8.73 14.25 13.31
N LEU A 227 9.06 14.03 12.03
CA LEU A 227 9.25 15.12 11.08
C LEU A 227 7.94 15.85 10.82
N GLN A 228 6.83 15.12 10.67
CA GLN A 228 5.50 15.71 10.52
C GLN A 228 5.16 16.64 11.68
N SER A 229 5.41 16.21 12.93
CA SER A 229 5.17 17.03 14.12
C SER A 229 6.02 18.30 14.11
N GLY A 230 7.28 18.19 13.70
CA GLY A 230 8.20 19.32 13.57
C GLY A 230 7.82 20.36 12.51
N PHE A 231 6.94 20.02 11.56
CA PHE A 231 6.40 20.92 10.53
C PHE A 231 4.90 21.22 10.72
N SER A 232 4.35 20.99 11.91
CA SER A 232 2.93 21.25 12.20
C SER A 232 2.49 22.70 11.92
N HIS A 233 3.40 23.67 11.99
CA HIS A 233 3.16 25.08 11.62
C HIS A 233 3.26 25.36 10.11
N ASN A 234 3.82 24.45 9.31
CA ASN A 234 4.02 24.63 7.87
C ASN A 234 3.97 23.30 7.11
N LEU A 235 2.77 22.73 7.02
CA LEU A 235 2.52 21.46 6.31
C LEU A 235 2.75 21.57 4.79
N VAL A 236 2.64 22.78 4.22
CA VAL A 236 2.93 23.05 2.80
C VAL A 236 4.41 22.76 2.52
N LEU A 237 5.30 23.30 3.35
CA LEU A 237 6.74 23.05 3.22
C LEU A 237 7.08 21.56 3.40
N LEU A 238 6.46 20.86 4.35
CA LEU A 238 6.62 19.42 4.50
C LEU A 238 6.22 18.65 3.22
N GLY A 239 5.11 19.04 2.59
CA GLY A 239 4.67 18.46 1.32
C GLY A 239 5.68 18.67 0.19
N LEU A 240 6.28 19.86 0.12
CA LEU A 240 7.33 20.18 -0.85
C LEU A 240 8.63 19.41 -0.59
N LEU A 241 9.03 19.24 0.67
CA LEU A 241 10.19 18.43 1.05
C LEU A 241 10.02 16.96 0.67
N LYS A 242 8.81 16.41 0.82
CA LYS A 242 8.47 15.06 0.35
C LYS A 242 8.67 14.91 -1.16
N LYS A 243 8.32 15.94 -1.95
CA LYS A 243 8.60 15.97 -3.41
C LYS A 243 10.09 16.11 -3.69
N LEU A 244 10.77 17.04 -3.02
CA LEU A 244 12.20 17.30 -3.19
C LEU A 244 13.11 16.13 -2.78
N LYS A 245 12.64 15.19 -1.93
CA LYS A 245 13.36 13.92 -1.69
C LYS A 245 13.69 13.19 -3.00
N TYR A 246 12.83 13.30 -4.00
CA TYR A 246 12.94 12.61 -5.29
C TYR A 246 13.45 13.52 -6.41
N TRP A 247 14.18 14.59 -6.08
CA TRP A 247 14.52 15.63 -7.05
C TRP A 247 15.27 15.13 -8.29
N TYR A 248 16.10 14.08 -8.18
CA TYR A 248 16.81 13.47 -9.32
C TYR A 248 15.87 13.07 -10.47
N VAL A 249 14.67 12.61 -10.13
CA VAL A 249 13.66 12.12 -11.07
C VAL A 249 12.50 13.10 -11.24
N LEU A 250 12.67 14.35 -10.82
CA LEU A 250 11.70 15.38 -11.21
C LEU A 250 12.06 15.90 -12.61
N PRO A 251 11.06 16.15 -13.47
CA PRO A 251 11.26 17.05 -14.61
C PRO A 251 11.79 18.39 -14.13
N GLN A 252 12.63 19.07 -14.91
CA GLN A 252 13.21 20.37 -14.50
C GLN A 252 12.12 21.41 -14.19
N SER A 253 11.02 21.43 -14.95
CA SER A 253 9.87 22.32 -14.69
C SER A 253 9.22 22.04 -13.33
N THR A 254 9.02 20.77 -12.98
CA THR A 254 8.51 20.35 -11.67
C THR A 254 9.46 20.73 -10.54
N PHE A 255 10.76 20.53 -10.73
CA PHE A 255 11.77 20.89 -9.74
C PHE A 255 11.80 22.41 -9.50
N LEU A 256 11.77 23.21 -10.57
CA LEU A 256 11.71 24.66 -10.49
C LEU A 256 10.41 25.14 -9.79
N HIS A 257 9.28 24.51 -10.11
CA HIS A 257 8.02 24.75 -9.40
C HIS A 257 8.13 24.44 -7.91
N CYS A 258 8.77 23.33 -7.52
CA CYS A 258 9.01 23.01 -6.11
C CYS A 258 9.86 24.08 -5.41
N ILE A 259 10.88 24.64 -6.06
CA ILE A 259 11.69 25.74 -5.50
C ILE A 259 10.84 27.00 -5.34
N SER A 260 10.07 27.39 -6.37
CA SER A 260 9.19 28.56 -6.31
C SER A 260 8.13 28.41 -5.22
N ALA A 261 7.49 27.25 -5.11
CA ALA A 261 6.51 26.95 -4.07
C ALA A 261 7.15 26.92 -2.67
N THR A 262 8.43 26.52 -2.56
CA THR A 262 9.17 26.56 -1.29
C THR A 262 9.42 28.00 -0.85
N ALA A 263 9.75 28.90 -1.78
CA ALA A 263 9.87 30.32 -1.50
C ALA A 263 8.53 30.91 -0.99
N ALA A 264 7.43 30.61 -1.67
CA ALA A 264 6.09 31.02 -1.26
C ALA A 264 5.70 30.47 0.13
N ALA A 265 5.96 29.19 0.40
CA ALA A 265 5.69 28.56 1.69
C ALA A 265 6.52 29.13 2.85
N LEU A 266 7.64 29.78 2.54
CA LEU A 266 8.50 30.50 3.50
C LEU A 266 8.21 32.00 3.57
N GLY A 267 7.20 32.49 2.84
CA GLY A 267 6.80 33.90 2.79
C GLY A 267 7.76 34.78 2.00
N THR A 268 8.49 34.23 1.02
CA THR A 268 9.41 34.96 0.16
C THR A 268 8.86 35.02 -1.26
N GLU A 269 8.49 36.22 -1.73
CA GLU A 269 8.08 36.43 -3.11
C GLU A 269 9.28 36.72 -4.00
N VAL A 270 9.41 35.97 -5.09
CA VAL A 270 10.47 36.14 -6.09
C VAL A 270 9.81 36.16 -7.46
N THR A 271 9.52 37.35 -7.98
CA THR A 271 8.79 37.55 -9.24
C THR A 271 9.48 36.86 -10.42
N GLU A 272 10.81 36.97 -10.52
CA GLU A 272 11.56 36.36 -11.61
C GLU A 272 11.50 34.82 -11.56
N LEU A 273 11.62 34.23 -10.37
CA LEU A 273 11.50 32.78 -10.18
C LEU A 273 10.10 32.27 -10.55
N THR A 274 9.06 33.06 -10.24
CA THR A 274 7.69 32.76 -10.64
C THR A 274 7.55 32.80 -12.16
N SER A 275 8.06 33.84 -12.81
CA SER A 275 8.09 33.99 -14.27
C SER A 275 8.83 32.83 -14.96
N GLN A 276 10.01 32.48 -14.45
CA GLN A 276 10.81 31.33 -14.92
C GLN A 276 10.05 30.01 -14.76
N THR A 277 9.35 29.81 -13.65
CA THR A 277 8.52 28.61 -13.41
C THR A 277 7.38 28.51 -14.42
N GLU A 278 6.68 29.61 -14.67
CA GLU A 278 5.60 29.68 -15.66
C GLU A 278 6.10 29.39 -17.07
N ALA A 279 7.25 29.96 -17.45
CA ALA A 279 7.91 29.69 -18.73
C ALA A 279 8.32 28.21 -18.87
N ALA A 280 8.86 27.60 -17.81
CA ALA A 280 9.25 26.20 -17.81
C ALA A 280 8.06 25.25 -17.92
N LEU A 281 6.92 25.57 -17.29
CA LEU A 281 5.68 24.77 -17.39
C LEU A 281 5.03 24.89 -18.78
N ALA A 282 5.21 26.01 -19.48
CA ALA A 282 4.66 26.24 -20.82
C ALA A 282 5.46 25.58 -21.96
N ALA A 283 6.72 25.23 -21.73
CA ALA A 283 7.55 24.54 -22.72
C ALA A 283 7.00 23.13 -22.99
N THR A 284 6.35 22.94 -24.15
CA THR A 284 5.50 21.79 -24.48
C THR A 284 6.20 20.62 -25.18
N ASP A 285 7.53 20.64 -25.33
CA ASP A 285 8.26 19.52 -25.94
C ASP A 285 8.46 18.37 -24.92
N GLN A 286 7.53 17.40 -24.93
CA GLN A 286 7.62 16.03 -24.39
C GLN A 286 8.50 15.85 -23.12
N ALA A 287 7.96 16.26 -21.96
CA ALA A 287 8.51 16.11 -20.60
C ALA A 287 9.96 16.62 -20.47
N CYS A 288 10.09 17.90 -20.12
CA CYS A 288 11.36 18.54 -19.76
C CYS A 288 12.30 17.54 -19.05
N PRO A 289 13.55 17.32 -19.55
CA PRO A 289 14.37 16.20 -19.11
C PRO A 289 14.48 16.15 -17.59
N MET A 290 14.57 14.95 -17.04
CA MET A 290 14.73 14.75 -15.60
C MET A 290 15.98 15.51 -15.09
N MET A 291 15.94 15.99 -13.85
CA MET A 291 17.09 16.64 -13.23
C MET A 291 18.36 15.80 -13.32
N ARG A 292 18.25 14.48 -13.20
CA ARG A 292 19.34 13.52 -13.43
C ARG A 292 20.03 13.69 -14.79
N VAL A 293 19.25 13.87 -15.86
CA VAL A 293 19.79 14.09 -17.21
C VAL A 293 20.55 15.42 -17.24
N MET A 294 19.96 16.48 -16.69
CA MET A 294 20.59 17.79 -16.60
C MET A 294 21.92 17.75 -15.82
N CYS A 295 21.98 17.03 -14.70
CA CYS A 295 23.20 16.87 -13.91
C CYS A 295 24.33 16.20 -14.71
N ARG A 296 23.99 15.25 -15.59
CA ARG A 296 24.96 14.57 -16.47
C ARG A 296 25.47 15.50 -17.57
N GLU A 297 24.58 16.24 -18.21
CA GLU A 297 24.94 17.22 -19.26
C GLU A 297 25.84 18.33 -18.72
N GLU A 298 25.53 18.86 -17.54
CA GLU A 298 26.29 19.94 -16.89
C GLU A 298 27.52 19.45 -16.10
N LYS A 299 27.79 18.13 -16.10
CA LYS A 299 28.92 17.50 -15.39
C LYS A 299 29.01 17.86 -13.91
N LEU A 300 27.87 17.87 -13.22
CA LEU A 300 27.80 18.21 -11.80
C LEU A 300 28.20 17.01 -10.92
N HIS A 301 29.51 16.71 -10.88
CA HIS A 301 30.09 15.47 -10.34
C HIS A 301 29.61 15.06 -8.95
N LYS A 302 29.40 16.00 -8.02
CA LYS A 302 28.95 15.66 -6.65
C LYS A 302 27.54 15.07 -6.61
N TYR A 303 26.62 15.56 -7.44
CA TYR A 303 25.28 14.98 -7.55
C TYR A 303 25.35 13.59 -8.18
N LEU A 304 26.18 13.40 -9.20
CA LEU A 304 26.36 12.10 -9.86
C LEU A 304 26.92 11.05 -8.90
N GLN A 305 27.97 11.39 -8.13
CA GLN A 305 28.51 10.49 -7.10
C GLN A 305 27.45 10.16 -6.03
N SER A 306 26.68 11.17 -5.60
CA SER A 306 25.64 10.99 -4.60
C SER A 306 24.49 10.10 -5.09
N GLU A 307 24.17 10.16 -6.38
CA GLU A 307 23.23 9.28 -7.05
C GLU A 307 23.71 7.83 -7.01
N ASP A 308 24.96 7.55 -7.40
CA ASP A 308 25.54 6.19 -7.37
C ASP A 308 25.48 5.57 -5.97
N GLU A 309 25.76 6.36 -4.92
CA GLU A 309 25.63 5.94 -3.53
C GLU A 309 24.17 5.59 -3.17
N LEU A 310 23.21 6.40 -3.63
CA LEU A 310 21.78 6.21 -3.36
C LEU A 310 21.22 4.97 -4.05
N GLU A 311 21.75 4.54 -5.20
CA GLU A 311 21.30 3.30 -5.86
C GLU A 311 21.42 2.09 -4.94
N THR A 312 22.42 2.08 -4.06
CA THR A 312 22.61 1.01 -3.06
C THR A 312 21.93 1.35 -1.73
N ALA A 313 22.06 2.59 -1.25
CA ALA A 313 21.62 2.96 0.10
C ALA A 313 20.12 3.29 0.22
N ASP A 314 19.51 3.88 -0.81
CA ASP A 314 18.10 4.25 -0.90
C ASP A 314 17.67 4.33 -2.38
N PRO A 315 17.49 3.19 -3.07
CA PRO A 315 17.13 3.17 -4.49
C PRO A 315 15.78 3.85 -4.77
N HIS A 316 14.93 4.02 -3.75
CA HIS A 316 13.67 4.74 -3.89
C HIS A 316 13.87 6.23 -4.16
N ALA A 317 14.94 6.83 -3.67
CA ALA A 317 15.24 8.25 -3.89
C ALA A 317 15.60 8.56 -5.36
N VAL A 318 16.12 7.56 -6.09
CA VAL A 318 16.63 7.70 -7.47
C VAL A 318 15.80 6.93 -8.51
N TYR A 319 15.02 5.92 -8.09
CA TYR A 319 14.14 5.12 -8.94
C TYR A 319 12.75 4.88 -8.31
N PRO A 320 11.99 5.92 -7.94
CA PRO A 320 10.70 5.72 -7.29
C PRO A 320 9.63 5.20 -8.25
N THR A 321 9.00 4.09 -7.88
CA THR A 321 7.73 3.64 -8.48
C THR A 321 6.49 4.27 -7.81
N SER A 322 6.70 5.12 -6.80
CA SER A 322 5.71 5.99 -6.15
C SER A 322 6.43 6.98 -5.24
N THR A 323 6.04 8.26 -5.26
CA THR A 323 6.56 9.32 -4.37
C THR A 323 5.66 9.59 -3.16
N TYR A 324 4.57 8.83 -3.02
CA TYR A 324 3.56 9.00 -1.97
C TYR A 324 3.63 7.95 -0.87
N ARG A 325 4.57 7.01 -0.98
CA ARG A 325 4.71 5.89 -0.06
C ARG A 325 6.14 5.36 -0.06
N CYS A 326 6.59 4.85 1.07
CA CYS A 326 7.83 4.08 1.18
C CYS A 326 7.55 2.77 1.91
N CYS A 327 8.36 1.76 1.64
CA CYS A 327 8.34 0.49 2.37
C CYS A 327 9.73 0.26 2.98
N ASP A 328 9.77 -0.39 4.13
CA ASP A 328 11.01 -0.88 4.76
C ASP A 328 10.83 -2.38 5.05
N GLY A 329 11.92 -3.12 5.09
CA GLY A 329 11.89 -4.57 5.26
C GLY A 329 13.11 -5.06 6.03
N HIS A 330 12.88 -5.95 6.99
CA HIS A 330 13.91 -6.63 7.76
C HIS A 330 13.73 -8.14 7.57
N VAL A 331 14.73 -8.80 7.00
CA VAL A 331 14.68 -10.23 6.69
C VAL A 331 15.74 -10.97 7.49
N MET A 332 15.31 -12.04 8.14
CA MET A 332 16.10 -12.96 8.93
C MET A 332 16.00 -14.33 8.30
N ALA A 333 17.09 -15.10 8.32
CA ALA A 333 17.08 -16.50 7.93
C ALA A 333 17.86 -17.31 8.96
N THR A 334 17.46 -18.57 9.16
CA THR A 334 18.31 -19.55 9.83
C THR A 334 19.57 -19.79 9.01
N GLU A 335 20.62 -20.33 9.65
CA GLU A 335 21.92 -20.52 8.99
C GLU A 335 21.84 -21.44 7.77
N ASP A 336 20.91 -22.41 7.77
CA ASP A 336 20.62 -23.32 6.67
C ASP A 336 19.56 -22.76 5.67
N ALA A 337 19.04 -21.56 5.93
CA ALA A 337 17.95 -20.91 5.20
C ALA A 337 16.64 -21.72 5.12
N SER A 338 16.43 -22.72 5.97
CA SER A 338 15.18 -23.50 6.01
C SER A 338 13.99 -22.71 6.57
N LEU A 339 14.27 -21.68 7.37
CA LEU A 339 13.29 -20.71 7.85
C LEU A 339 13.74 -19.29 7.48
N ILE A 340 12.84 -18.56 6.84
CA ILE A 340 13.03 -17.15 6.47
C ILE A 340 11.86 -16.37 7.05
N GLU A 341 12.16 -15.38 7.90
CA GLU A 341 11.18 -14.47 8.47
C GLU A 341 11.41 -13.05 7.94
N GLY A 342 10.35 -12.41 7.47
CA GLY A 342 10.39 -11.04 6.99
C GLY A 342 9.44 -10.16 7.78
N VAL A 343 9.94 -9.07 8.34
CA VAL A 343 9.15 -7.99 8.92
C VAL A 343 9.13 -6.81 7.95
N MET A 344 7.94 -6.41 7.51
CA MET A 344 7.77 -5.34 6.54
C MET A 344 6.99 -4.18 7.18
N SER A 345 7.36 -2.96 6.82
CA SER A 345 6.59 -1.77 7.16
C SER A 345 6.30 -0.97 5.89
N THR A 346 5.17 -0.29 5.88
CA THR A 346 4.79 0.61 4.79
C THR A 346 4.30 1.91 5.39
N THR A 347 4.83 3.02 4.88
CA THR A 347 4.39 4.36 5.23
C THR A 347 3.72 4.99 4.02
N LEU A 348 2.51 5.49 4.22
CA LEU A 348 1.70 6.16 3.20
C LEU A 348 1.52 7.62 3.62
N THR A 349 1.56 8.54 2.66
CA THR A 349 1.15 9.93 2.89
C THR A 349 -0.09 10.26 2.10
N THR A 350 -0.99 10.98 2.74
CA THR A 350 -2.12 11.64 2.08
C THR A 350 -2.21 13.06 2.59
N THR A 351 -2.77 13.95 1.78
CA THR A 351 -3.02 15.34 2.14
C THR A 351 -4.51 15.60 1.99
N ILE A 352 -5.10 16.31 2.94
CA ILE A 352 -6.51 16.69 2.87
C ILE A 352 -6.56 18.21 2.91
N LYS A 353 -7.24 18.81 1.92
CA LYS A 353 -7.48 20.25 1.86
C LYS A 353 -8.99 20.50 1.90
N ILE A 354 -9.41 21.33 2.84
CA ILE A 354 -10.76 21.88 2.91
C ILE A 354 -10.65 23.33 2.47
N LEU A 355 -11.29 23.66 1.36
CA LEU A 355 -11.19 24.97 0.73
C LEU A 355 -12.51 25.36 0.07
N SER A 356 -12.58 26.57 -0.50
CA SER A 356 -13.73 27.01 -1.30
C SER A 356 -13.26 27.38 -2.70
N GLY A 357 -14.11 27.12 -3.70
CA GLY A 357 -13.83 27.50 -5.08
C GLY A 357 -12.70 26.70 -5.72
N VAL A 358 -12.67 25.37 -5.53
CA VAL A 358 -11.61 24.51 -6.12
C VAL A 358 -11.58 24.56 -7.65
N LEU A 359 -12.73 24.84 -8.27
CA LEU A 359 -12.88 25.03 -9.71
C LEU A 359 -12.85 26.52 -10.13
N ASP A 360 -12.54 27.43 -9.21
CA ASP A 360 -12.34 28.84 -9.58
C ASP A 360 -11.03 28.98 -10.34
N LEU A 361 -11.04 29.73 -11.44
CA LEU A 361 -9.92 29.86 -12.39
C LEU A 361 -8.61 30.40 -11.78
N GLN A 362 -8.68 30.99 -10.58
CA GLN A 362 -7.52 31.51 -9.87
C GLN A 362 -7.03 30.56 -8.77
N ASN A 363 -7.81 29.53 -8.42
CA ASN A 363 -7.42 28.58 -7.39
C ASN A 363 -6.30 27.68 -7.92
N PRO A 364 -5.11 27.65 -7.30
CA PRO A 364 -3.97 26.92 -7.85
C PRO A 364 -4.02 25.42 -7.56
N THR A 365 -4.95 24.93 -6.74
CA THR A 365 -4.85 23.61 -6.10
C THR A 365 -4.75 22.44 -7.09
N LEU A 366 -5.64 22.37 -8.10
CA LEU A 366 -5.59 21.32 -9.12
C LEU A 366 -4.46 21.57 -10.11
N ARG A 367 -4.23 22.84 -10.49
CA ARG A 367 -3.13 23.25 -11.35
C ARG A 367 -1.77 22.78 -10.83
N GLU A 368 -1.49 22.94 -9.54
CA GLU A 368 -0.22 22.53 -8.90
C GLU A 368 0.05 21.02 -9.01
N VAL A 369 -1.00 20.21 -9.16
CA VAL A 369 -0.87 18.76 -9.36
C VAL A 369 -0.62 18.44 -10.83
N TYR A 370 -1.39 19.06 -11.74
CA TYR A 370 -1.50 18.61 -13.13
C TYR A 370 -0.70 19.42 -14.15
N ALA A 371 -0.35 20.68 -13.85
CA ALA A 371 0.50 21.49 -14.75
C ALA A 371 1.85 20.81 -15.05
N PRO A 372 2.56 20.21 -14.08
CA PRO A 372 3.82 19.53 -14.36
C PRO A 372 3.67 18.26 -15.23
N LEU A 373 2.46 17.71 -15.32
CA LEU A 373 2.14 16.54 -16.15
C LEU A 373 1.67 16.95 -17.56
N GLY A 374 1.27 18.21 -17.75
CA GLY A 374 0.66 18.73 -18.99
C GLY A 374 -0.74 18.18 -19.29
N ARG A 375 -1.23 17.21 -18.51
CA ARG A 375 -2.55 16.57 -18.69
C ARG A 375 -3.15 16.09 -17.38
N CYS A 376 -4.45 15.84 -17.41
CA CYS A 376 -5.25 15.22 -16.36
C CYS A 376 -6.21 14.20 -16.97
N VAL A 377 -6.15 12.95 -16.52
CA VAL A 377 -7.19 11.94 -16.77
C VAL A 377 -8.12 11.92 -15.56
N ALA A 378 -9.40 12.19 -15.79
CA ALA A 378 -10.39 12.33 -14.74
C ALA A 378 -11.51 11.29 -14.87
N ILE A 379 -11.77 10.53 -13.82
CA ILE A 379 -12.99 9.72 -13.64
C ILE A 379 -14.05 10.65 -13.05
N VAL A 380 -15.16 10.87 -13.76
CA VAL A 380 -16.17 11.87 -13.38
C VAL A 380 -17.54 11.21 -13.30
N ASP A 381 -18.27 11.47 -12.22
CA ASP A 381 -19.69 11.12 -12.11
C ASP A 381 -20.52 11.81 -13.22
N ALA A 382 -21.43 11.09 -13.87
CA ALA A 382 -22.22 11.62 -14.99
C ALA A 382 -23.12 12.81 -14.62
N HIS A 383 -23.70 12.82 -13.40
CA HIS A 383 -24.50 13.94 -12.94
C HIS A 383 -23.62 15.14 -12.62
N VAL A 384 -22.46 14.91 -11.99
CA VAL A 384 -21.46 15.95 -11.75
C VAL A 384 -20.91 16.52 -13.05
N ASP A 385 -20.68 15.71 -14.09
CA ASP A 385 -20.23 16.21 -15.39
C ASP A 385 -21.27 17.12 -16.04
N THR A 386 -22.55 16.78 -15.88
CA THR A 386 -23.67 17.61 -16.36
C THR A 386 -23.69 18.98 -15.67
N LEU A 387 -23.45 19.02 -14.36
CA LEU A 387 -23.52 20.25 -13.55
C LEU A 387 -22.25 21.09 -13.58
N HIS A 388 -21.08 20.44 -13.49
CA HIS A 388 -19.79 21.07 -13.24
C HIS A 388 -18.73 20.74 -14.30
N GLY A 389 -19.01 19.83 -15.25
CA GLY A 389 -18.06 19.41 -16.29
C GLY A 389 -17.61 20.54 -17.20
N GLY A 390 -18.46 21.56 -17.42
CA GLY A 390 -18.09 22.80 -18.10
C GLY A 390 -17.04 23.60 -17.33
N ARG A 391 -17.28 23.86 -16.04
CA ARG A 391 -16.33 24.56 -15.14
C ARG A 391 -15.01 23.80 -15.03
N LEU A 392 -15.06 22.48 -14.94
CA LEU A 392 -13.87 21.63 -14.92
C LEU A 392 -13.05 21.79 -16.20
N SER A 393 -13.71 21.75 -17.36
CA SER A 393 -13.04 21.92 -18.66
C SER A 393 -12.44 23.32 -18.82
N GLU A 394 -13.17 24.35 -18.40
CA GLU A 394 -12.70 25.74 -18.42
C GLU A 394 -11.48 25.96 -17.52
N TYR A 395 -11.50 25.40 -16.30
CA TYR A 395 -10.38 25.47 -15.36
C TYR A 395 -9.10 24.88 -15.96
N PHE A 396 -9.16 23.65 -16.47
CA PHE A 396 -7.98 23.00 -17.06
C PHE A 396 -7.52 23.70 -18.35
N ALA A 397 -8.45 24.16 -19.20
CA ALA A 397 -8.13 24.95 -20.39
C ALA A 397 -7.43 26.28 -20.05
N ARG A 398 -7.92 27.01 -19.04
CA ARG A 398 -7.33 28.26 -18.56
C ARG A 398 -5.89 28.12 -18.11
N HIS A 399 -5.52 26.93 -17.64
CA HIS A 399 -4.18 26.59 -17.19
C HIS A 399 -3.35 25.82 -18.22
N ASN A 400 -3.83 25.67 -19.46
CA ASN A 400 -3.17 24.95 -20.57
C ASN A 400 -2.85 23.47 -20.23
N ILE A 401 -3.76 22.79 -19.52
CA ILE A 401 -3.62 21.39 -19.15
C ILE A 401 -4.65 20.57 -19.94
N GLY A 402 -4.21 19.53 -20.64
CA GLY A 402 -5.12 18.65 -21.39
C GLY A 402 -6.00 17.82 -20.45
N LEU A 403 -7.32 17.98 -20.51
CA LEU A 403 -8.28 17.20 -19.71
C LEU A 403 -8.92 16.08 -20.53
N THR A 404 -8.83 14.84 -20.04
CA THR A 404 -9.60 13.70 -20.55
C THR A 404 -10.61 13.27 -19.48
N LYS A 405 -11.90 13.41 -19.76
CA LYS A 405 -12.98 12.98 -18.85
C LYS A 405 -13.45 11.58 -19.23
N LEU A 406 -13.38 10.66 -18.28
CA LEU A 406 -13.94 9.32 -18.31
C LEU A 406 -15.21 9.33 -17.47
N VAL A 407 -16.37 9.43 -18.12
CA VAL A 407 -17.64 9.69 -17.44
C VAL A 407 -18.37 8.37 -17.13
N PHE A 408 -18.75 8.17 -15.87
CA PHE A 408 -19.45 6.98 -15.40
C PHE A 408 -20.66 7.35 -14.54
N ARG A 409 -21.69 6.51 -14.53
CA ARG A 409 -22.84 6.67 -13.64
C ARG A 409 -22.46 6.22 -12.23
N GLY A 410 -22.71 7.06 -11.22
CA GLY A 410 -22.36 6.81 -9.82
C GLY A 410 -23.54 6.40 -8.94
N MET A 411 -24.29 5.37 -9.32
CA MET A 411 -25.40 4.83 -8.51
C MET A 411 -24.99 3.53 -7.81
N GLU A 412 -25.59 3.21 -6.65
CA GLU A 412 -25.30 1.95 -5.94
C GLU A 412 -25.60 0.72 -6.85
N ALA A 413 -26.60 0.83 -7.72
CA ALA A 413 -26.92 -0.14 -8.77
C ALA A 413 -25.75 -0.49 -9.71
N ASP A 414 -24.84 0.47 -9.96
CA ASP A 414 -23.69 0.31 -10.85
C ASP A 414 -22.42 -0.05 -10.09
N LYS A 415 -22.48 -0.17 -8.76
CA LYS A 415 -21.32 -0.37 -7.88
C LYS A 415 -20.81 -1.82 -7.92
N GLY A 416 -20.71 -2.42 -9.11
CA GLY A 416 -20.22 -3.79 -9.31
C GLY A 416 -18.81 -3.85 -9.92
N MET A 417 -18.25 -5.06 -9.99
CA MET A 417 -16.95 -5.33 -10.62
C MET A 417 -16.92 -4.95 -12.11
N GLU A 418 -18.05 -4.97 -12.80
CA GLU A 418 -18.16 -4.57 -14.22
C GLU A 418 -17.77 -3.11 -14.44
N THR A 419 -18.22 -2.21 -13.57
CA THR A 419 -17.84 -0.79 -13.60
C THR A 419 -16.35 -0.60 -13.34
N VAL A 420 -15.80 -1.34 -12.37
CA VAL A 420 -14.36 -1.33 -12.06
C VAL A 420 -13.55 -1.78 -13.29
N GLU A 421 -13.96 -2.87 -13.96
CA GLU A 421 -13.31 -3.37 -15.17
C GLU A 421 -13.38 -2.36 -16.33
N SER A 422 -14.51 -1.68 -16.50
CA SER A 422 -14.68 -0.63 -17.51
C SER A 422 -13.75 0.56 -17.26
N ILE A 423 -13.61 0.99 -16.00
CA ILE A 423 -12.64 2.02 -15.61
C ILE A 423 -11.22 1.57 -15.93
N LEU A 424 -10.84 0.34 -15.57
CA LEU A 424 -9.50 -0.21 -15.88
C LEU A 424 -9.20 -0.22 -17.39
N LYS A 425 -10.17 -0.63 -18.22
CA LYS A 425 -10.05 -0.58 -19.69
C LYS A 425 -9.84 0.86 -20.19
N SER A 426 -10.57 1.81 -19.62
CA SER A 426 -10.48 3.23 -19.97
C SER A 426 -9.12 3.83 -19.57
N LEU A 427 -8.62 3.56 -18.36
CA LEU A 427 -7.30 3.99 -17.91
C LEU A 427 -6.19 3.42 -18.81
N LYS A 428 -6.30 2.13 -19.19
CA LYS A 428 -5.36 1.48 -20.11
C LYS A 428 -5.38 2.12 -21.49
N ALA A 429 -6.56 2.42 -22.03
CA ALA A 429 -6.72 3.07 -23.33
C ALA A 429 -6.11 4.47 -23.36
N GLN A 430 -6.17 5.20 -22.24
CA GLN A 430 -5.55 6.53 -22.10
C GLN A 430 -4.05 6.50 -21.79
N GLY A 431 -3.46 5.31 -21.62
CA GLY A 431 -2.04 5.14 -21.32
C GLY A 431 -1.64 5.77 -19.98
N VAL A 432 -2.52 5.72 -18.97
CA VAL A 432 -2.22 6.28 -17.65
C VAL A 432 -0.95 5.63 -17.10
N SER A 433 0.00 6.47 -16.67
CA SER A 433 1.30 6.02 -16.16
C SER A 433 1.24 5.65 -14.68
N ARG A 434 2.15 4.79 -14.21
CA ARG A 434 2.15 4.25 -12.82
C ARG A 434 2.11 5.32 -11.72
N ASN A 435 2.75 6.47 -11.95
CA ASN A 435 2.82 7.58 -10.99
C ASN A 435 1.93 8.78 -11.36
N GLU A 436 1.12 8.68 -12.41
CA GLU A 436 0.20 9.75 -12.83
C GLU A 436 -1.04 9.73 -11.93
N PRO A 437 -1.30 10.78 -11.11
CA PRO A 437 -2.45 10.79 -10.22
C PRO A 437 -3.76 10.97 -11.00
N VAL A 438 -4.60 9.94 -11.06
CA VAL A 438 -5.94 10.04 -11.68
C VAL A 438 -6.80 11.01 -10.87
N LEU A 439 -7.52 11.93 -11.51
CA LEU A 439 -8.50 12.76 -10.81
C LEU A 439 -9.81 11.97 -10.68
N ILE A 440 -10.37 11.85 -9.49
CA ILE A 440 -11.69 11.25 -9.27
C ILE A 440 -12.62 12.36 -8.79
N VAL A 441 -13.73 12.58 -9.50
CA VAL A 441 -14.69 13.66 -9.23
C VAL A 441 -16.08 13.06 -9.07
N GLY A 442 -16.59 13.01 -7.84
CA GLY A 442 -17.89 12.38 -7.60
C GLY A 442 -18.28 12.27 -6.13
N GLY A 443 -19.38 11.54 -5.89
CA GLY A 443 -19.86 11.15 -4.57
C GLY A 443 -19.20 9.85 -4.09
N GLY A 444 -19.79 9.22 -3.07
CA GLY A 444 -19.25 8.00 -2.44
C GLY A 444 -19.07 6.82 -3.41
N VAL A 445 -20.03 6.57 -4.30
CA VAL A 445 -19.97 5.46 -5.27
C VAL A 445 -18.78 5.60 -6.20
N ILE A 446 -18.60 6.77 -6.84
CA ILE A 446 -17.47 7.03 -7.74
C ILE A 446 -16.13 7.04 -7.00
N ALA A 447 -16.10 7.52 -5.75
CA ALA A 447 -14.92 7.41 -4.90
C ALA A 447 -14.51 5.95 -4.70
N ASP A 448 -15.47 5.08 -4.39
CA ASP A 448 -15.26 3.66 -4.16
C ASP A 448 -14.78 2.91 -5.42
N VAL A 449 -15.56 2.96 -6.51
CA VAL A 449 -15.22 2.18 -7.73
C VAL A 449 -14.03 2.75 -8.48
N GLY A 450 -13.89 4.08 -8.51
CA GLY A 450 -12.74 4.75 -9.11
C GLY A 450 -11.48 4.51 -8.28
N GLY A 451 -11.58 4.66 -6.96
CA GLY A 451 -10.49 4.36 -6.03
C GLY A 451 -10.05 2.90 -6.16
N PHE A 452 -10.99 1.96 -6.22
CA PHE A 452 -10.68 0.53 -6.33
C PHE A 452 -10.04 0.20 -7.68
N ALA A 453 -10.52 0.78 -8.78
CA ALA A 453 -9.87 0.64 -10.08
C ALA A 453 -8.43 1.16 -10.06
N THR A 454 -8.15 2.30 -9.41
CA THR A 454 -6.77 2.81 -9.28
C THR A 454 -5.90 1.97 -8.34
N ALA A 455 -6.50 1.29 -7.35
CA ALA A 455 -5.80 0.33 -6.51
C ALA A 455 -5.32 -0.89 -7.31
N LEU A 456 -6.17 -1.36 -8.24
CA LEU A 456 -5.87 -2.49 -9.12
C LEU A 456 -4.93 -2.12 -10.28
N TYR A 457 -5.08 -0.94 -10.86
CA TYR A 457 -4.29 -0.50 -12.02
C TYR A 457 -2.80 -0.38 -11.65
N HIS A 458 -1.94 -1.09 -12.38
CA HIS A 458 -0.51 -1.26 -12.05
C HIS A 458 -0.22 -1.74 -10.62
N ARG A 459 -1.19 -2.42 -9.99
CA ARG A 459 -1.21 -2.83 -8.56
C ARG A 459 -1.14 -1.69 -7.56
N ASN A 460 -1.05 -0.44 -8.05
CA ASN A 460 -1.17 0.79 -7.29
C ASN A 460 -0.96 1.99 -8.24
N THR A 461 -2.01 2.76 -8.51
CA THR A 461 -1.91 4.04 -9.22
C THR A 461 -2.45 5.15 -8.30
N PRO A 462 -1.73 6.26 -8.08
CA PRO A 462 -2.20 7.32 -7.20
C PRO A 462 -3.46 8.00 -7.77
N TYR A 463 -4.27 8.61 -6.90
CA TYR A 463 -5.40 9.41 -7.32
C TYR A 463 -5.63 10.62 -6.41
N VAL A 464 -6.17 11.68 -6.99
CA VAL A 464 -6.69 12.86 -6.30
C VAL A 464 -8.20 12.74 -6.23
N MET A 465 -8.77 12.89 -5.04
CA MET A 465 -10.21 12.86 -4.82
C MET A 465 -10.75 14.29 -4.74
N LEU A 466 -11.63 14.66 -5.66
CA LEU A 466 -12.44 15.88 -5.59
C LEU A 466 -13.87 15.52 -5.18
N CYS A 467 -14.19 15.83 -3.93
CA CYS A 467 -15.44 15.44 -3.29
C CYS A 467 -16.59 16.36 -3.68
N THR A 468 -17.70 15.79 -4.16
CA THR A 468 -18.88 16.56 -4.62
C THR A 468 -20.13 16.32 -3.78
N SER A 469 -20.09 15.34 -2.88
CA SER A 469 -21.11 15.07 -1.86
C SER A 469 -20.53 15.25 -0.46
N ILE A 470 -21.39 15.44 0.56
CA ILE A 470 -20.94 15.48 1.95
C ILE A 470 -20.26 14.17 2.34
N VAL A 471 -20.83 13.01 1.98
CA VAL A 471 -20.26 11.69 2.31
C VAL A 471 -18.85 11.55 1.73
N SER A 472 -18.65 11.87 0.46
CA SER A 472 -17.29 11.91 -0.11
C SER A 472 -16.42 12.93 0.60
N GLY A 473 -16.98 14.08 0.98
CA GLY A 473 -16.26 15.20 1.57
C GLY A 473 -15.82 15.01 3.01
N ILE A 474 -16.30 14.00 3.75
CA ILE A 474 -15.94 13.80 5.17
C ILE A 474 -15.72 12.33 5.56
N ASP A 475 -16.13 11.36 4.74
CA ASP A 475 -15.97 9.92 5.01
C ASP A 475 -15.39 9.16 3.82
N ALA A 476 -16.19 8.90 2.78
CA ALA A 476 -15.80 8.00 1.69
C ALA A 476 -14.61 8.49 0.86
N GLY A 477 -14.50 9.80 0.60
CA GLY A 477 -13.43 10.38 -0.19
C GLY A 477 -12.05 10.37 0.47
N PRO A 478 -11.90 10.71 1.77
CA PRO A 478 -10.64 10.53 2.50
C PRO A 478 -10.41 9.08 2.99
N SER A 479 -11.40 8.19 2.83
CA SER A 479 -11.30 6.81 3.31
C SER A 479 -10.14 6.07 2.64
N PRO A 480 -9.42 5.22 3.38
CA PRO A 480 -8.53 4.27 2.74
C PRO A 480 -9.31 3.13 2.08
N ARG A 481 -10.58 2.92 2.43
CA ARG A 481 -11.40 1.84 1.85
C ARG A 481 -11.91 2.27 0.49
N THR A 482 -11.66 1.43 -0.50
CA THR A 482 -12.22 1.55 -1.84
C THR A 482 -12.77 0.18 -2.23
N CYS A 483 -13.94 0.13 -2.85
CA CYS A 483 -14.65 -1.14 -3.00
C CYS A 483 -15.67 -1.17 -4.14
N CYS A 484 -16.23 -2.35 -4.38
CA CYS A 484 -17.47 -2.56 -5.08
C CYS A 484 -18.26 -3.72 -4.45
N ASP A 485 -19.54 -3.78 -4.75
CA ASP A 485 -20.46 -4.82 -4.32
C ASP A 485 -20.25 -6.11 -5.12
N GLY A 486 -20.67 -7.25 -4.56
CA GLY A 486 -20.59 -8.54 -5.22
C GLY A 486 -21.56 -9.56 -4.63
N PHE A 487 -22.24 -10.33 -5.49
CA PHE A 487 -23.20 -11.37 -5.07
C PHE A 487 -24.27 -10.90 -4.07
N GLY A 488 -24.77 -9.67 -4.20
CA GLY A 488 -25.74 -9.08 -3.25
C GLY A 488 -25.15 -8.62 -1.91
N TYR A 489 -23.83 -8.74 -1.73
CA TYR A 489 -23.11 -8.26 -0.56
C TYR A 489 -22.50 -6.87 -0.81
N LYS A 490 -22.82 -5.93 0.08
CA LYS A 490 -22.29 -4.57 0.06
C LYS A 490 -20.78 -4.55 0.34
N ASN A 491 -20.03 -3.83 -0.49
CA ASN A 491 -18.58 -3.60 -0.39
C ASN A 491 -17.76 -4.90 -0.28
N LEU A 492 -18.17 -5.96 -0.97
CA LEU A 492 -17.54 -7.29 -0.87
C LEU A 492 -16.11 -7.30 -1.40
N TYR A 493 -15.88 -6.69 -2.57
CA TYR A 493 -14.55 -6.59 -3.17
C TYR A 493 -13.96 -5.23 -2.86
N GLY A 494 -12.67 -5.16 -2.53
CA GLY A 494 -12.05 -3.87 -2.29
C GLY A 494 -10.56 -3.92 -2.00
N ALA A 495 -10.02 -2.74 -1.73
CA ALA A 495 -8.64 -2.52 -1.36
C ALA A 495 -8.52 -1.35 -0.37
N TYR A 496 -7.48 -1.39 0.47
CA TYR A 496 -7.05 -0.25 1.27
C TYR A 496 -6.09 0.62 0.45
N HIS A 497 -6.63 1.62 -0.24
CA HIS A 497 -5.94 2.53 -1.14
C HIS A 497 -6.42 3.99 -0.95
N PRO A 498 -5.82 4.72 0.01
CA PRO A 498 -6.19 6.11 0.26
C PRO A 498 -5.78 7.03 -0.91
N PRO A 499 -6.51 8.14 -1.12
CA PRO A 499 -6.11 9.16 -2.09
C PRO A 499 -4.78 9.79 -1.67
N VAL A 500 -4.01 10.29 -2.64
CA VAL A 500 -2.80 11.08 -2.32
C VAL A 500 -3.14 12.51 -1.93
N LEU A 501 -4.30 12.99 -2.39
CA LEU A 501 -4.87 14.30 -2.08
C LEU A 501 -6.40 14.21 -2.08
N THR A 502 -7.05 14.65 -1.01
CA THR A 502 -8.51 14.83 -0.94
C THR A 502 -8.84 16.31 -0.89
N LEU A 503 -9.74 16.75 -1.76
CA LEU A 503 -10.23 18.12 -1.86
C LEU A 503 -11.71 18.14 -1.48
N THR A 504 -12.02 18.85 -0.40
CA THR A 504 -13.40 19.08 0.03
C THR A 504 -13.74 20.55 -0.15
N ASP A 505 -14.75 20.80 -0.97
CA ASP A 505 -15.25 22.15 -1.26
C ASP A 505 -16.76 22.19 -1.03
N ARG A 506 -17.18 22.85 0.06
CA ARG A 506 -18.59 22.93 0.41
C ARG A 506 -19.42 23.68 -0.63
N THR A 507 -18.82 24.49 -1.49
CA THR A 507 -19.57 25.24 -2.51
C THR A 507 -20.21 24.32 -3.55
N LEU A 508 -19.67 23.11 -3.73
CA LEU A 508 -20.25 22.08 -4.59
C LEU A 508 -21.55 21.51 -4.00
N PHE A 509 -21.75 21.62 -2.68
CA PHE A 509 -22.97 21.14 -2.01
C PHE A 509 -24.21 21.96 -2.36
N SER A 510 -24.04 23.17 -2.90
CA SER A 510 -25.13 24.04 -3.37
C SER A 510 -26.03 23.37 -4.43
N THR A 511 -25.48 22.40 -5.16
CA THR A 511 -26.20 21.66 -6.22
C THR A 511 -26.87 20.39 -5.75
N LEU A 512 -26.67 19.97 -4.49
CA LEU A 512 -27.24 18.73 -3.95
C LEU A 512 -28.73 18.89 -3.62
N HIS A 513 -29.49 17.81 -3.82
CA HIS A 513 -30.86 17.70 -3.29
C HIS A 513 -30.86 17.77 -1.76
N PRO A 514 -31.85 18.41 -1.09
CA PRO A 514 -31.91 18.47 0.37
C PRO A 514 -31.82 17.11 1.07
N GLY A 515 -32.41 16.07 0.49
CA GLY A 515 -32.27 14.70 1.01
C GLY A 515 -30.85 14.14 0.92
N TRP A 516 -30.05 14.52 -0.08
CA TRP A 516 -28.64 14.13 -0.17
C TRP A 516 -27.78 14.88 0.87
N LEU A 517 -28.17 16.11 1.23
CA LEU A 517 -27.54 16.85 2.31
C LEU A 517 -27.80 16.18 3.66
N ARG A 518 -29.07 15.88 3.97
CA ARG A 518 -29.48 15.10 5.15
C ARG A 518 -28.71 13.79 5.25
N HIS A 519 -28.71 13.03 4.16
CA HIS A 519 -28.01 11.76 4.04
C HIS A 519 -26.55 11.86 4.50
N GLY A 520 -25.80 12.87 4.04
CA GLY A 520 -24.40 13.03 4.44
C GLY A 520 -24.20 13.60 5.85
N VAL A 521 -25.15 14.38 6.39
CA VAL A 521 -25.09 14.87 7.77
C VAL A 521 -25.12 13.73 8.78
N ALA A 522 -25.73 12.59 8.47
CA ALA A 522 -25.69 11.41 9.34
C ALA A 522 -24.26 10.96 9.67
N GLU A 523 -23.35 10.99 8.69
CA GLU A 523 -21.95 10.62 8.89
C GLU A 523 -21.16 11.64 9.72
N ILE A 524 -21.60 12.90 9.73
CA ILE A 524 -21.06 13.94 10.61
C ILE A 524 -21.52 13.69 12.06
N ILE A 525 -22.82 13.42 12.27
CA ILE A 525 -23.38 13.08 13.59
C ILE A 525 -22.65 11.87 14.18
N LYS A 526 -22.39 10.85 13.36
CA LYS A 526 -21.65 9.66 13.76
C LYS A 526 -20.35 10.00 14.46
N MET A 527 -19.51 10.80 13.81
CA MET A 527 -18.22 11.19 14.37
C MET A 527 -18.39 12.11 15.59
N ALA A 528 -19.38 13.01 15.56
CA ALA A 528 -19.68 13.89 16.68
C ALA A 528 -20.00 13.10 17.97
N VAL A 529 -20.89 12.11 17.88
CA VAL A 529 -21.37 11.34 19.03
C VAL A 529 -20.28 10.50 19.69
N VAL A 530 -19.36 9.92 18.91
CA VAL A 530 -18.35 8.99 19.47
C VAL A 530 -16.94 9.56 19.55
N LYS A 531 -16.65 10.73 18.95
CA LYS A 531 -15.28 11.26 18.88
C LYS A 531 -15.11 12.75 19.14
N ASP A 532 -16.15 13.57 19.00
CA ASP A 532 -15.99 15.03 19.12
C ASP A 532 -17.25 15.72 19.67
N LEU A 533 -17.24 15.99 20.98
CA LEU A 533 -18.31 16.75 21.66
C LEU A 533 -18.46 18.17 21.09
N SER A 534 -17.37 18.81 20.70
CA SER A 534 -17.43 20.18 20.17
C SER A 534 -18.05 20.22 18.77
N LEU A 535 -17.89 19.16 17.97
CA LEU A 535 -18.64 18.98 16.73
C LEU A 535 -20.13 18.73 17.02
N PHE A 536 -20.45 17.95 18.05
CA PHE A 536 -21.83 17.68 18.44
C PHE A 536 -22.57 18.97 18.84
N GLU A 537 -21.96 19.78 19.72
CA GLU A 537 -22.51 21.07 20.15
C GLU A 537 -22.62 22.06 18.98
N LEU A 538 -21.66 22.04 18.05
CA LEU A 538 -21.73 22.85 16.84
C LEU A 538 -22.91 22.44 15.95
N LEU A 539 -23.21 21.13 15.84
CA LEU A 539 -24.38 20.64 15.12
C LEU A 539 -25.70 21.04 15.79
N GLU A 540 -25.75 21.04 17.13
CA GLU A 540 -26.90 21.55 17.89
C GLU A 540 -27.12 23.05 17.63
N ASP A 541 -26.05 23.84 17.55
CA ASP A 541 -26.10 25.29 17.29
C ASP A 541 -26.52 25.65 15.86
N VAL A 542 -25.96 24.98 14.84
CA VAL A 542 -26.35 25.25 13.44
C VAL A 542 -27.72 24.69 13.09
N GLY A 543 -28.10 23.56 13.69
CA GLY A 543 -29.41 22.92 13.55
C GLY A 543 -29.84 22.64 12.09
N PRO A 544 -31.15 22.56 11.81
CA PRO A 544 -31.68 22.27 10.47
C PRO A 544 -31.31 23.32 9.42
N ARG A 545 -30.95 24.54 9.84
CA ARG A 545 -30.45 25.59 8.94
C ARG A 545 -29.25 25.11 8.14
N LEU A 546 -28.41 24.21 8.69
CA LEU A 546 -27.30 23.58 7.97
C LEU A 546 -27.76 22.92 6.65
N ILE A 547 -28.90 22.21 6.68
CA ILE A 547 -29.47 21.55 5.50
C ILE A 547 -30.20 22.56 4.61
N HIS A 548 -31.08 23.39 5.19
CA HIS A 548 -31.94 24.30 4.42
C HIS A 548 -31.18 25.42 3.70
N SER A 549 -30.01 25.81 4.21
CA SER A 549 -29.11 26.78 3.58
C SER A 549 -28.06 26.13 2.66
N LYS A 550 -28.13 24.80 2.50
CA LYS A 550 -27.13 24.00 1.79
C LYS A 550 -25.71 24.24 2.29
N PHE A 551 -25.50 24.09 3.59
CA PHE A 551 -24.24 24.39 4.28
C PHE A 551 -23.82 25.86 4.11
N GLY A 552 -24.77 26.79 4.22
CA GLY A 552 -24.52 28.24 4.12
C GLY A 552 -24.19 28.73 2.71
N ASN A 553 -24.52 27.96 1.66
CA ASN A 553 -24.36 28.41 0.27
C ASN A 553 -25.51 29.33 -0.18
N ASP A 554 -26.71 29.15 0.37
CA ASP A 554 -27.87 29.97 0.01
C ASP A 554 -27.99 31.26 0.86
N CYS A 555 -27.05 31.50 1.79
CA CYS A 555 -26.96 32.71 2.60
C CYS A 555 -25.50 33.19 2.80
N PRO A 556 -24.75 33.44 1.70
CA PRO A 556 -23.32 33.79 1.76
C PRO A 556 -23.04 35.11 2.51
N GLU A 557 -24.06 35.96 2.69
CA GLU A 557 -23.97 37.22 3.44
C GLU A 557 -23.85 37.03 4.97
N ASP A 558 -24.27 35.88 5.50
CA ASP A 558 -24.12 35.54 6.93
C ASP A 558 -22.76 34.87 7.19
N ALA A 559 -21.73 35.71 7.27
CA ALA A 559 -20.35 35.25 7.44
C ALA A 559 -20.11 34.41 8.70
N ASP A 560 -20.84 34.67 9.80
CA ASP A 560 -20.71 33.87 11.03
C ASP A 560 -21.25 32.46 10.82
N PHE A 561 -22.42 32.35 10.20
CA PHE A 561 -23.01 31.05 9.90
C PHE A 561 -22.20 30.26 8.86
N CYS A 562 -21.69 30.92 7.81
CA CYS A 562 -20.79 30.28 6.85
C CYS A 562 -19.53 29.72 7.53
N LYS A 563 -18.93 30.47 8.46
CA LYS A 563 -17.77 30.01 9.24
C LYS A 563 -18.10 28.79 10.10
N LYS A 564 -19.30 28.73 10.69
CA LYS A 564 -19.77 27.53 11.41
C LYS A 564 -19.92 26.34 10.48
N CYS A 565 -20.49 26.54 9.28
CA CYS A 565 -20.60 25.48 8.26
C CYS A 565 -19.22 24.93 7.84
N ASP A 566 -18.25 25.81 7.60
CA ASP A 566 -16.87 25.41 7.31
C ASP A 566 -16.25 24.61 8.47
N LEU A 567 -16.51 25.05 9.71
CA LEU A 567 -16.03 24.37 10.92
C LEU A 567 -16.66 22.99 11.12
N VAL A 568 -17.94 22.80 10.77
CA VAL A 568 -18.61 21.49 10.79
C VAL A 568 -17.87 20.51 9.88
N VAL A 569 -17.62 20.88 8.62
CA VAL A 569 -16.87 20.04 7.66
C VAL A 569 -15.45 19.77 8.16
N GLY A 570 -14.77 20.82 8.64
CA GLY A 570 -13.41 20.75 9.19
C GLY A 570 -13.26 19.76 10.34
N LYS A 571 -14.13 19.88 11.34
CA LYS A 571 -14.14 19.00 12.52
C LYS A 571 -14.50 17.57 12.14
N ALA A 572 -15.54 17.37 11.33
CA ALA A 572 -15.95 16.03 10.90
C ALA A 572 -14.81 15.27 10.20
N MET A 573 -14.17 15.94 9.24
CA MET A 573 -13.01 15.41 8.53
C MET A 573 -11.85 15.09 9.49
N TYR A 574 -11.51 16.01 10.39
CA TYR A 574 -10.43 15.81 11.35
C TYR A 574 -10.70 14.62 12.29
N SER A 575 -11.90 14.53 12.85
CA SER A 575 -12.32 13.45 13.73
C SER A 575 -12.31 12.09 13.02
N TYR A 576 -12.77 12.04 11.76
CA TYR A 576 -12.74 10.83 10.95
C TYR A 576 -11.30 10.35 10.72
N VAL A 577 -10.45 11.21 10.19
CA VAL A 577 -9.06 10.89 9.85
C VAL A 577 -8.28 10.43 11.08
N GLN A 578 -8.46 11.12 12.21
CA GLN A 578 -7.83 10.74 13.47
C GLN A 578 -8.29 9.35 13.97
N ALA A 579 -9.54 8.98 13.72
CA ALA A 579 -10.09 7.68 14.12
C ALA A 579 -9.66 6.53 13.21
N GLU A 580 -9.48 6.79 11.91
CA GLU A 580 -9.30 5.75 10.90
C GLU A 580 -7.82 5.46 10.58
N TYR A 581 -6.98 6.49 10.46
CA TYR A 581 -5.68 6.32 9.79
C TYR A 581 -4.65 5.53 10.60
N GLY A 582 -4.84 5.43 11.92
CA GLY A 582 -4.04 4.56 12.79
C GLY A 582 -4.37 3.06 12.65
N ASN A 583 -5.48 2.72 11.99
CA ASN A 583 -5.97 1.36 11.79
C ASN A 583 -6.35 1.13 10.31
N LEU A 584 -5.49 1.61 9.40
CA LEU A 584 -5.73 1.65 7.95
C LEU A 584 -6.21 0.32 7.35
N TRP A 585 -5.66 -0.82 7.82
CA TRP A 585 -5.98 -2.16 7.33
C TRP A 585 -7.03 -2.89 8.19
N GLU A 586 -7.66 -2.18 9.13
CA GLU A 586 -8.65 -2.73 10.06
C GLU A 586 -8.15 -3.96 10.83
N THR A 587 -6.89 -3.93 11.27
CA THR A 587 -6.28 -5.04 12.02
C THR A 587 -6.90 -5.24 13.39
N HIS A 588 -7.75 -4.31 13.85
CA HIS A 588 -8.65 -4.47 14.98
C HIS A 588 -10.04 -3.87 14.72
N GLN A 589 -11.05 -4.35 15.44
CA GLN A 589 -12.46 -3.96 15.26
C GLN A 589 -12.93 -2.78 16.10
N CYS A 590 -12.07 -2.26 16.99
CA CYS A 590 -12.32 -1.00 17.73
C CYS A 590 -12.31 0.20 16.77
N ARG A 591 -13.45 0.43 16.11
CA ARG A 591 -13.61 1.35 14.97
C ARG A 591 -14.73 2.36 15.25
N PRO A 592 -14.42 3.53 15.82
CA PRO A 592 -15.44 4.52 16.20
C PRO A 592 -16.32 4.97 15.03
N HIS A 593 -15.75 5.12 13.84
CA HIS A 593 -16.47 5.49 12.62
C HIS A 593 -17.42 4.41 12.09
N ALA A 594 -17.50 3.24 12.74
CA ALA A 594 -18.53 2.23 12.46
C ALA A 594 -19.76 2.40 13.37
N TYR A 595 -19.86 3.48 14.15
CA TYR A 595 -21.09 3.84 14.86
C TYR A 595 -22.23 4.06 13.87
N GLY A 596 -23.42 3.59 14.24
CA GLY A 596 -24.56 3.49 13.32
C GLY A 596 -24.48 2.36 12.27
N HIS A 597 -23.33 1.71 12.09
CA HIS A 597 -23.09 0.68 11.07
C HIS A 597 -23.09 -0.77 11.61
N THR A 598 -23.47 -0.98 12.88
CA THR A 598 -23.55 -2.32 13.45
C THR A 598 -24.70 -3.13 12.83
N TRP A 599 -25.90 -2.55 12.76
CA TRP A 599 -27.09 -3.25 12.24
C TRP A 599 -27.57 -2.72 10.90
N SER A 600 -27.39 -1.42 10.63
CA SER A 600 -27.92 -0.76 9.43
C SER A 600 -27.56 -1.44 8.10
N PRO A 601 -26.35 -2.00 7.89
CA PRO A 601 -26.04 -2.62 6.59
C PRO A 601 -26.91 -3.84 6.27
N GLY A 602 -27.48 -4.50 7.29
CA GLY A 602 -28.31 -5.70 7.08
C GLY A 602 -29.72 -5.40 6.59
N TYR A 603 -30.23 -4.18 6.79
CA TYR A 603 -31.57 -3.78 6.37
C TYR A 603 -31.63 -2.55 5.46
N GLU A 604 -30.52 -1.84 5.25
CA GLU A 604 -30.43 -0.67 4.36
C GLU A 604 -30.92 -0.98 2.93
N ILE A 605 -30.32 -2.00 2.30
CA ILE A 605 -30.65 -2.41 0.92
C ILE A 605 -32.09 -2.97 0.83
N PRO A 606 -32.50 -3.94 1.67
CA PRO A 606 -33.87 -4.47 1.64
C PRO A 606 -34.96 -3.41 1.84
N ALA A 607 -34.67 -2.36 2.62
CA ALA A 607 -35.61 -1.28 2.86
C ALA A 607 -35.61 -0.18 1.79
N GLY A 608 -34.70 -0.23 0.80
CA GLY A 608 -34.55 0.84 -0.19
C GLY A 608 -34.15 2.19 0.42
N MET A 609 -33.57 2.17 1.62
CA MET A 609 -33.26 3.38 2.39
C MET A 609 -32.03 4.09 1.83
N LEU A 610 -32.02 5.42 1.95
CA LEU A 610 -30.77 6.17 1.88
C LEU A 610 -29.87 5.75 3.03
N HIS A 611 -28.61 5.48 2.71
CA HIS A 611 -27.59 5.03 3.66
C HIS A 611 -27.58 5.83 4.97
N GLY A 612 -27.64 7.17 4.87
CA GLY A 612 -27.60 8.05 6.05
C GLY A 612 -28.81 7.89 6.98
N HIS A 613 -29.99 7.59 6.44
CA HIS A 613 -31.17 7.30 7.25
C HIS A 613 -31.04 5.95 7.96
N ALA A 614 -30.51 4.93 7.30
CA ALA A 614 -30.26 3.63 7.94
C ALA A 614 -29.17 3.73 9.02
N VAL A 615 -28.11 4.51 8.76
CA VAL A 615 -27.07 4.80 9.77
C VAL A 615 -27.67 5.55 10.96
N ALA A 616 -28.55 6.53 10.73
CA ALA A 616 -29.21 7.29 11.80
C ALA A 616 -30.07 6.42 12.72
N THR A 617 -30.85 5.48 12.18
CA THR A 617 -31.62 4.53 13.01
C THR A 617 -30.69 3.64 13.84
N GLY A 618 -29.58 3.18 13.24
CA GLY A 618 -28.53 2.44 13.95
C GLY A 618 -27.84 3.25 15.04
N MET A 619 -27.61 4.55 14.83
CA MET A 619 -27.01 5.45 15.82
C MET A 619 -27.94 5.64 17.01
N GLY A 620 -29.21 5.96 16.74
CA GLY A 620 -30.21 6.15 17.79
C GLY A 620 -30.42 4.89 18.64
N PHE A 621 -30.54 3.72 18.01
CA PHE A 621 -30.62 2.45 18.74
C PHE A 621 -29.32 2.14 19.51
N GLY A 622 -28.16 2.42 18.93
CA GLY A 622 -26.87 2.27 19.60
C GLY A 622 -26.72 3.18 20.83
N ALA A 623 -27.23 4.42 20.77
CA ALA A 623 -27.25 5.32 21.92
C ALA A 623 -28.21 4.82 23.02
N TYR A 624 -29.37 4.27 22.65
CA TYR A 624 -30.27 3.63 23.60
C TYR A 624 -29.59 2.45 24.31
N LEU A 625 -28.92 1.57 23.56
CA LEU A 625 -28.18 0.44 24.13
C LEU A 625 -27.03 0.91 25.02
N ALA A 626 -26.36 2.01 24.69
CA ALA A 626 -25.35 2.61 25.56
C ALA A 626 -25.95 3.08 26.89
N MET A 627 -27.11 3.72 26.86
CA MET A 627 -27.83 4.12 28.07
C MET A 627 -28.25 2.91 28.89
N ALA A 628 -28.82 1.88 28.25
CA ALA A 628 -29.20 0.63 28.91
C ALA A 628 -28.01 -0.11 29.55
N ALA A 629 -26.82 -0.01 28.94
CA ALA A 629 -25.57 -0.53 29.47
C ALA A 629 -24.91 0.37 30.55
N GLY A 630 -25.52 1.50 30.92
CA GLY A 630 -24.98 2.46 31.87
C GLY A 630 -23.76 3.23 31.36
N PHE A 631 -23.53 3.27 30.04
CA PHE A 631 -22.40 3.97 29.43
C PHE A 631 -22.65 5.48 29.29
N ILE A 632 -23.91 5.88 29.11
CA ILE A 632 -24.36 7.28 29.12
C ILE A 632 -25.65 7.39 29.91
N ASP A 633 -26.01 8.60 30.33
CA ASP A 633 -27.27 8.87 31.02
C ASP A 633 -28.44 9.17 30.04
N ALA A 634 -29.64 9.31 30.59
CA ALA A 634 -30.84 9.61 29.82
C ALA A 634 -30.82 11.00 29.17
N GLU A 635 -30.11 11.98 29.75
CA GLU A 635 -29.99 13.33 29.19
C GLU A 635 -29.17 13.29 27.90
N GLN A 636 -28.07 12.55 27.90
CA GLN A 636 -27.24 12.36 26.72
C GLN A 636 -27.96 11.57 25.62
N LEU A 637 -28.69 10.51 25.98
CA LEU A 637 -29.55 9.81 25.02
C LEU A 637 -30.54 10.78 24.36
N GLN A 638 -31.22 11.59 25.18
CA GLN A 638 -32.19 12.57 24.69
C GLN A 638 -31.54 13.58 23.73
N ARG A 639 -30.34 14.08 24.05
CA ARG A 639 -29.60 14.99 23.17
C ARG A 639 -29.26 14.35 21.83
N VAL A 640 -28.75 13.11 21.83
CA VAL A 640 -28.43 12.39 20.58
C VAL A 640 -29.68 12.20 19.72
N MET A 641 -30.79 11.75 20.32
CA MET A 641 -32.05 11.54 19.59
C MET A 641 -32.63 12.86 19.08
N GLN A 642 -32.55 13.94 19.88
CA GLN A 642 -33.01 15.27 19.49
C GLN A 642 -32.19 15.81 18.33
N LEU A 643 -30.87 15.62 18.33
CA LEU A 643 -30.02 16.05 17.22
C LEU A 643 -30.37 15.35 15.91
N ILE A 644 -30.51 14.01 15.93
CA ILE A 644 -30.92 13.21 14.77
C ILE A 644 -32.28 13.69 14.25
N SER A 645 -33.25 13.89 15.14
CA SER A 645 -34.60 14.33 14.75
C SER A 645 -34.64 15.76 14.22
N ASN A 646 -33.89 16.68 14.83
CA ASN A 646 -33.78 18.09 14.40
C ASN A 646 -33.13 18.22 13.04
N LEU A 647 -32.17 17.35 12.72
CA LEU A 647 -31.53 17.26 11.40
C LEU A 647 -32.32 16.37 10.44
N GLU A 648 -33.61 16.14 10.72
CA GLU A 648 -34.59 15.52 9.82
C GLU A 648 -34.28 14.06 9.42
N LEU A 649 -33.38 13.40 10.16
CA LEU A 649 -33.00 12.00 9.95
C LEU A 649 -33.93 11.02 10.70
N SER A 650 -33.92 9.76 10.29
CA SER A 650 -34.76 8.72 10.87
C SER A 650 -34.20 8.25 12.22
N LEU A 651 -35.03 8.31 13.26
CA LEU A 651 -34.81 7.57 14.52
C LEU A 651 -35.35 6.13 14.39
N TRP A 652 -36.47 5.97 13.69
CA TRP A 652 -37.12 4.68 13.46
C TRP A 652 -37.47 4.48 11.99
N HIS A 653 -37.47 3.22 11.55
CA HIS A 653 -37.99 2.78 10.25
C HIS A 653 -38.76 1.46 10.43
N SER A 654 -39.82 1.24 9.66
CA SER A 654 -40.69 0.05 9.81
C SER A 654 -39.95 -1.28 9.58
N ILE A 655 -38.83 -1.28 8.84
CA ILE A 655 -37.99 -2.48 8.70
C ILE A 655 -37.44 -2.99 10.04
N MET A 656 -37.32 -2.11 11.04
CA MET A 656 -36.86 -2.48 12.38
C MET A 656 -37.95 -3.19 13.21
N ASP A 657 -39.20 -3.22 12.73
CA ASP A 657 -40.26 -4.04 13.33
C ASP A 657 -40.02 -5.54 13.07
N ASP A 658 -39.22 -5.86 12.06
CA ASP A 658 -38.71 -7.22 11.83
C ASP A 658 -37.47 -7.45 12.69
N HIS A 659 -37.71 -7.88 13.94
CA HIS A 659 -36.63 -8.16 14.89
C HIS A 659 -35.69 -9.27 14.40
N ASP A 660 -36.20 -10.23 13.62
CA ASP A 660 -35.40 -11.32 13.07
C ASP A 660 -34.45 -10.81 11.99
N ALA A 661 -34.88 -9.86 11.15
CA ALA A 661 -33.98 -9.19 10.20
C ALA A 661 -32.87 -8.40 10.90
N VAL A 662 -33.19 -7.68 11.99
CA VAL A 662 -32.18 -6.96 12.80
C VAL A 662 -31.22 -7.95 13.48
N TRP A 663 -31.73 -9.08 13.97
CA TRP A 663 -30.89 -10.14 14.54
C TRP A 663 -30.00 -10.81 13.49
N ALA A 664 -30.51 -11.06 12.28
CA ALA A 664 -29.71 -11.56 11.18
C ALA A 664 -28.58 -10.58 10.81
N ALA A 665 -28.87 -9.26 10.81
CA ALA A 665 -27.85 -8.22 10.64
C ALA A 665 -26.79 -8.26 11.74
N HIS A 666 -27.20 -8.47 12.99
CA HIS A 666 -26.31 -8.63 14.14
C HIS A 666 -25.36 -9.83 13.97
N LEU A 667 -25.87 -11.00 13.59
CA LEU A 667 -25.04 -12.18 13.37
C LEU A 667 -24.03 -11.96 12.24
N LYS A 668 -24.44 -11.33 11.14
CA LYS A 668 -23.57 -10.99 10.01
C LYS A 668 -22.44 -10.04 10.44
N ILE A 669 -22.72 -9.03 11.27
CA ILE A 669 -21.67 -8.11 11.72
C ILE A 669 -20.69 -8.77 12.69
N VAL A 670 -21.16 -9.65 13.58
CA VAL A 670 -20.29 -10.45 14.46
C VAL A 670 -19.34 -11.31 13.63
N GLN A 671 -19.85 -11.99 12.60
CA GLN A 671 -19.03 -12.76 11.67
C GLN A 671 -18.01 -11.86 10.96
N LYS A 672 -18.43 -10.71 10.43
CA LYS A 672 -17.56 -9.75 9.73
C LYS A 672 -16.45 -9.20 10.64
N ARG A 673 -16.71 -9.09 11.94
CA ARG A 673 -15.79 -8.58 12.96
C ARG A 673 -14.98 -9.68 13.65
N GLY A 674 -14.84 -10.85 13.03
CA GLY A 674 -13.98 -11.93 13.52
C GLY A 674 -14.52 -12.63 14.77
N GLY A 675 -15.84 -12.71 14.92
CA GLY A 675 -16.50 -13.38 16.05
C GLY A 675 -16.85 -12.47 17.22
N HIS A 676 -16.62 -11.15 17.10
CA HIS A 676 -16.94 -10.17 18.14
C HIS A 676 -17.98 -9.17 17.64
N LEU A 677 -18.92 -8.75 18.50
CA LEU A 677 -19.82 -7.65 18.12
C LEU A 677 -19.06 -6.34 17.99
N CYS A 678 -18.25 -5.98 18.99
CA CYS A 678 -17.49 -4.73 19.06
C CYS A 678 -18.29 -3.52 18.56
N ALA A 679 -19.56 -3.37 18.99
CA ALA A 679 -20.46 -2.33 18.52
C ALA A 679 -20.05 -0.97 19.11
N PRO A 680 -19.52 -0.03 18.30
CA PRO A 680 -19.15 1.29 18.80
C PRO A 680 -20.40 2.05 19.23
N VAL A 681 -20.34 2.67 20.40
CA VAL A 681 -21.41 3.47 21.01
C VAL A 681 -20.80 4.58 21.88
N PRO A 682 -21.53 5.65 22.24
CA PRO A 682 -21.01 6.63 23.20
C PRO A 682 -20.75 6.00 24.57
N LYS A 683 -19.63 6.35 25.23
CA LYS A 683 -19.28 5.85 26.57
C LYS A 683 -18.61 6.92 27.44
N GLY A 684 -19.15 7.10 28.64
CA GLY A 684 -18.78 8.14 29.59
C GLY A 684 -19.47 9.47 29.26
N HIS A 685 -19.30 9.97 28.04
CA HIS A 685 -20.07 11.09 27.51
C HIS A 685 -20.12 11.08 25.98
N ILE A 686 -21.04 11.84 25.39
CA ILE A 686 -21.03 12.25 23.98
C ILE A 686 -19.63 12.78 23.62
N GLY A 687 -19.09 12.37 22.49
CA GLY A 687 -17.73 12.66 22.04
C GLY A 687 -16.69 11.62 22.44
N ARG A 688 -17.08 10.54 23.13
CA ARG A 688 -16.20 9.41 23.47
C ARG A 688 -16.81 8.07 23.09
N CYS A 689 -15.98 7.20 22.52
CA CYS A 689 -16.39 5.88 22.05
C CYS A 689 -16.12 4.79 23.10
N GLY A 690 -17.10 3.93 23.34
CA GLY A 690 -16.95 2.61 23.91
C GLY A 690 -17.48 1.54 22.95
N TYR A 691 -17.49 0.29 23.40
CA TYR A 691 -17.92 -0.85 22.60
C TYR A 691 -18.79 -1.80 23.41
N ILE A 692 -19.94 -2.21 22.86
CA ILE A 692 -20.75 -3.31 23.37
C ILE A 692 -20.27 -4.61 22.69
N GLN A 693 -20.06 -5.66 23.48
CA GLN A 693 -19.51 -6.92 22.97
C GLN A 693 -20.53 -8.05 22.88
N ASP A 694 -21.47 -8.11 23.82
CA ASP A 694 -22.42 -9.21 23.92
C ASP A 694 -23.84 -8.68 24.01
N LEU A 695 -24.72 -9.15 23.12
CA LEU A 695 -26.15 -8.92 23.15
C LEU A 695 -26.83 -10.22 22.72
N SER A 696 -27.77 -10.71 23.52
CA SER A 696 -28.62 -11.83 23.10
C SER A 696 -29.72 -11.34 22.13
N GLN A 697 -30.32 -12.28 21.39
CA GLN A 697 -31.50 -11.97 20.57
C GLN A 697 -32.64 -11.36 21.41
N ALA A 698 -32.79 -11.83 22.65
CA ALA A 698 -33.77 -11.29 23.59
C ALA A 698 -33.46 -9.84 23.97
N ASP A 699 -32.19 -9.50 24.22
CA ASP A 699 -31.76 -8.12 24.52
C ASP A 699 -32.05 -7.18 23.35
N ILE A 700 -31.79 -7.64 22.11
CA ILE A 700 -32.07 -6.86 20.91
C ILE A 700 -33.57 -6.66 20.73
N SER A 701 -34.38 -7.72 20.83
CA SER A 701 -35.83 -7.64 20.68
C SER A 701 -36.45 -6.69 21.71
N ALA A 702 -36.14 -6.89 23.00
CA ALA A 702 -36.65 -6.04 24.07
C ALA A 702 -36.14 -4.60 23.95
N GLY A 703 -34.90 -4.42 23.49
CA GLY A 703 -34.32 -3.11 23.24
C GLY A 703 -35.01 -2.37 22.09
N LEU A 704 -35.35 -3.06 21.01
CA LEU A 704 -36.06 -2.48 19.86
C LEU A 704 -37.46 -2.00 20.26
N ASP A 705 -38.22 -2.80 21.01
CA ASP A 705 -39.55 -2.42 21.52
C ASP A 705 -39.50 -1.16 22.39
N ALA A 706 -38.56 -1.13 23.34
CA ALA A 706 -38.37 0.02 24.22
C ALA A 706 -37.89 1.26 23.46
N TYR A 707 -36.95 1.10 22.52
CA TYR A 707 -36.45 2.19 21.70
C TYR A 707 -37.54 2.76 20.77
N LYS A 708 -38.38 1.91 20.18
CA LYS A 708 -39.54 2.33 19.36
C LYS A 708 -40.49 3.21 20.16
N ALA A 709 -40.79 2.83 21.41
CA ALA A 709 -41.63 3.63 22.30
C ALA A 709 -41.00 5.01 22.60
N LEU A 710 -39.68 5.08 22.77
CA LEU A 710 -38.96 6.35 22.97
C LEU A 710 -38.95 7.23 21.71
N CYS A 711 -39.06 6.66 20.51
CA CYS A 711 -39.10 7.42 19.26
C CYS A 711 -40.45 8.12 19.02
N GLN A 712 -41.56 7.57 19.53
CA GLN A 712 -42.92 8.07 19.26
C GLN A 712 -43.16 9.55 19.61
N PRO A 713 -42.65 10.09 20.74
CA PRO A 713 -42.88 11.50 21.09
C PRO A 713 -42.08 12.50 20.24
N PHE A 714 -41.09 12.05 19.46
CA PHE A 714 -40.29 12.93 18.61
C PHE A 714 -41.09 13.35 17.37
N PRO A 715 -40.76 14.50 16.74
CA PRO A 715 -41.35 14.91 15.48
C PRO A 715 -41.45 13.77 14.45
N ARG A 716 -42.57 13.72 13.72
CA ARG A 716 -42.89 12.70 12.71
C ARG A 716 -42.93 11.27 13.29
N ASN A 717 -43.19 11.13 14.60
CA ASN A 717 -43.18 9.85 15.32
C ASN A 717 -41.85 9.10 15.16
N GLY A 718 -40.73 9.84 15.07
CA GLY A 718 -39.39 9.30 14.85
C GLY A 718 -39.02 9.01 13.40
N LEU A 719 -39.92 9.25 12.44
CA LEU A 719 -39.63 9.07 11.01
C LEU A 719 -38.75 10.21 10.47
N GLY A 720 -37.88 9.90 9.50
CA GLY A 720 -37.11 10.89 8.76
C GLY A 720 -37.91 11.54 7.62
N ILE A 721 -37.32 12.55 6.98
CA ILE A 721 -37.82 13.13 5.72
C ILE A 721 -37.04 12.51 4.57
N ASP A 722 -37.72 12.13 3.48
CA ASP A 722 -37.17 11.44 2.29
C ASP A 722 -36.23 10.25 2.62
N PRO A 723 -36.66 9.27 3.44
CA PRO A 723 -35.76 8.22 3.92
C PRO A 723 -35.32 7.22 2.84
N HIS A 724 -35.95 7.18 1.67
CA HIS A 724 -35.67 6.19 0.61
C HIS A 724 -34.90 6.79 -0.58
N CYS A 725 -34.17 5.94 -1.30
CA CYS A 725 -33.48 6.33 -2.53
C CYS A 725 -34.43 6.94 -3.57
N ALA A 726 -35.61 6.33 -3.74
CA ALA A 726 -36.64 6.80 -4.66
C ALA A 726 -37.17 8.21 -4.32
N ASP A 727 -37.21 8.58 -3.04
CA ASP A 727 -37.70 9.89 -2.58
C ASP A 727 -36.82 11.05 -3.06
N VAL A 728 -35.56 10.75 -3.42
CA VAL A 728 -34.56 11.72 -3.87
C VAL A 728 -34.10 11.48 -5.32
N GLY A 729 -34.87 10.71 -6.09
CA GLY A 729 -34.61 10.46 -7.51
C GLY A 729 -33.49 9.47 -7.81
N LEU A 730 -33.13 8.61 -6.86
CA LEU A 730 -32.20 7.49 -7.07
C LEU A 730 -32.97 6.20 -7.35
N GLU A 731 -32.35 5.28 -8.09
CA GLU A 731 -32.90 3.94 -8.29
C GLU A 731 -32.98 3.19 -6.95
N ASP A 732 -34.04 2.40 -6.76
CA ASP A 732 -34.25 1.63 -5.55
C ASP A 732 -33.29 0.42 -5.53
N PRO A 733 -32.31 0.38 -4.61
CA PRO A 733 -31.31 -0.68 -4.57
C PRO A 733 -31.93 -2.06 -4.29
N SER A 734 -33.11 -2.13 -3.68
CA SER A 734 -33.82 -3.40 -3.45
C SER A 734 -34.23 -4.08 -4.76
N THR A 735 -34.43 -3.31 -5.83
CA THR A 735 -34.89 -3.81 -7.13
C THR A 735 -33.75 -4.25 -8.06
N VAL A 736 -32.51 -3.83 -7.78
CA VAL A 736 -31.33 -4.11 -8.61
C VAL A 736 -30.54 -5.33 -8.10
N GLY A 737 -30.71 -5.69 -6.82
CA GLY A 737 -30.02 -6.82 -6.17
C GLY A 737 -30.37 -8.22 -6.68
N HIS A 738 -31.43 -8.39 -7.47
CA HIS A 738 -31.97 -9.70 -7.88
C HIS A 738 -31.60 -10.15 -9.31
N GLY A 739 -30.56 -9.57 -9.90
CA GLY A 739 -30.19 -9.77 -11.30
C GLY A 739 -29.10 -10.80 -11.62
N SER A 740 -28.50 -11.48 -10.64
CA SER A 740 -27.38 -12.40 -10.91
C SER A 740 -27.87 -13.82 -11.19
N LYS A 741 -27.47 -14.40 -12.33
CA LYS A 741 -27.71 -15.82 -12.70
C LYS A 741 -27.15 -16.83 -11.69
N ASP A 742 -26.39 -16.39 -10.69
CA ASP A 742 -25.71 -17.22 -9.69
C ASP A 742 -26.41 -17.27 -8.33
N GLU A 743 -27.55 -16.58 -8.11
CA GLU A 743 -28.33 -16.63 -6.84
C GLU A 743 -28.58 -18.07 -6.33
N PRO A 744 -29.01 -19.03 -7.17
CA PRO A 744 -29.21 -20.42 -6.72
C PRO A 744 -27.93 -21.09 -6.25
N ARG A 745 -26.78 -20.70 -6.82
CA ARG A 745 -25.47 -21.26 -6.50
C ARG A 745 -24.91 -20.65 -5.22
N VAL A 746 -25.13 -19.36 -5.00
CA VAL A 746 -24.76 -18.67 -3.75
C VAL A 746 -25.61 -19.21 -2.59
N ALA A 747 -26.93 -19.33 -2.77
CA ALA A 747 -27.81 -19.92 -1.76
C ALA A 747 -27.42 -21.37 -1.41
N ALA A 748 -27.05 -22.18 -2.40
CA ALA A 748 -26.55 -23.53 -2.17
C ALA A 748 -25.23 -23.55 -1.39
N LEU A 749 -24.30 -22.64 -1.69
CA LEU A 749 -23.02 -22.50 -0.96
C LEU A 749 -23.23 -22.00 0.48
N GLU A 750 -24.23 -21.16 0.72
CA GLU A 750 -24.60 -20.68 2.06
C GLU A 750 -25.18 -21.82 2.90
N GLU A 751 -26.09 -22.61 2.34
CA GLU A 751 -26.65 -23.80 2.99
C GLU A 751 -25.59 -24.86 3.31
N GLU A 752 -24.64 -25.06 2.39
CA GLU A 752 -23.49 -25.95 2.59
C GLU A 752 -22.57 -25.42 3.72
N ASN A 753 -22.25 -24.12 3.73
CA ASN A 753 -21.45 -23.50 4.79
C ASN A 753 -22.14 -23.57 6.16
N GLU A 754 -23.46 -23.36 6.21
CA GLU A 754 -24.22 -23.44 7.45
C GLU A 754 -24.23 -24.88 8.00
N THR A 755 -24.36 -25.87 7.10
CA THR A 755 -24.26 -27.29 7.44
C THR A 755 -22.87 -27.63 8.02
N LEU A 756 -21.80 -27.17 7.38
CA LEU A 756 -20.43 -27.36 7.86
C LEU A 756 -20.20 -26.71 9.22
N ARG A 757 -20.75 -25.51 9.47
CA ARG A 757 -20.67 -24.84 10.77
C ARG A 757 -21.37 -25.62 11.87
N ARG A 758 -22.58 -26.16 11.61
CA ARG A 758 -23.29 -27.01 12.56
C ARG A 758 -22.50 -28.28 12.88
N GLN A 759 -21.85 -28.88 11.88
CA GLN A 759 -20.98 -30.04 12.07
C GLN A 759 -19.74 -29.71 12.91
N LEU A 760 -19.10 -28.56 12.67
CA LEU A 760 -17.94 -28.10 13.44
C LEU A 760 -18.30 -27.84 14.91
N ALA A 761 -19.40 -27.11 15.17
CA ALA A 761 -19.87 -26.85 16.53
C ALA A 761 -20.24 -28.14 17.28
N ALA A 762 -20.85 -29.12 16.59
CA ALA A 762 -21.12 -30.43 17.17
C ALA A 762 -19.83 -31.21 17.47
N ALA A 763 -18.81 -31.11 16.62
CA ALA A 763 -17.51 -31.73 16.86
C ALA A 763 -16.78 -31.09 18.06
N GLU A 764 -16.79 -29.76 18.17
CA GLU A 764 -16.22 -29.03 19.32
C GLU A 764 -16.92 -29.40 20.63
N GLN A 765 -18.25 -29.46 20.67
CA GLN A 765 -18.97 -29.95 21.85
C GLN A 765 -18.58 -31.39 22.22
N LYS A 766 -18.37 -32.24 21.21
CA LYS A 766 -17.97 -33.64 21.43
C LYS A 766 -16.55 -33.73 22.00
N ILE A 767 -15.62 -32.91 21.52
CA ILE A 767 -14.25 -32.80 22.06
C ILE A 767 -14.29 -32.33 23.51
N LEU A 768 -15.01 -31.23 23.80
CA LEU A 768 -15.19 -30.71 25.17
C LEU A 768 -15.84 -31.73 26.12
N SER A 769 -16.72 -32.59 25.61
CA SER A 769 -17.32 -33.67 26.40
C SER A 769 -16.33 -34.79 26.70
N LEU A 770 -15.42 -35.10 25.78
CA LEU A 770 -14.37 -36.11 25.96
C LEU A 770 -13.26 -35.62 26.90
N GLU A 771 -12.91 -34.33 26.84
CA GLU A 771 -11.95 -33.69 27.76
C GLU A 771 -12.47 -33.58 29.20
N ARG A 772 -13.79 -33.59 29.42
CA ARG A 772 -14.39 -33.67 30.76
C ARG A 772 -14.46 -35.09 31.32
N ILE A 773 -14.27 -36.11 30.48
CA ILE A 773 -14.30 -37.53 30.85
C ILE A 773 -12.87 -38.06 31.09
N ALA A 774 -11.86 -37.43 30.51
CA ALA A 774 -10.44 -37.60 30.84
C ALA A 774 -10.08 -36.82 32.12
#